data_AF-A0AAN7LDA9-F1
#
_entry.id   AF-A0AAN7LDA9-F1
#
_cell.length_a   1.000
_cell.length_b   1.000
_cell.length_c   1.000
_cell.angle_alpha   90.00
_cell.angle_beta   90.00
_cell.angle_gamma   90.00
#
_symmetry.space_group_name_H-M   'P 1'
#
loop_
_entity.id
_entity.type
_entity.pdbx_description
1 polymer ?
#
loop_
_entity_poly.entity_id
_entity_poly.type
_entity_poly.pdbx_seq_one_letter_code
_entity_poly.pdbx_strand_id
1 'polypeptide(L)'
;MKLKFFCKKKWSPCSFRRIEGYRGKSSSRVQLPVLFGFVVSSPCTTGDTREFGNYSIPMAMNLKPGSRTVAGNLKQYKCISTLSGDHSLDHKKKRVSHVMQMEIVKALDKGERIRASDLLQRHIQMMHSSRADNFGLILKYCAQRTDTLFAMETWRSIDERKIKVKRTFCIPMIQTLCKGGYLEEALNMLHYLGENCGYYPMLDVYNYFLRASLKQKDVGYAGKCLDLMDQRLVGKNEHTYLELLKLAVLQKNWYAAHEIWEDYIKHYPANFPLMRYFVASYIELGDLNAAYEILQLMISYAFRGAAFGVKTIKGRFSFPKIDIPIPSKSELSLERWASGVVNDCSEEVNGLGCDIGSMSILSERNTMVHKSMSPIVDVLKITFNDLIHACALAHDCILAEKLFQQMQNIGLKAPEETYDGLIKAVIDSKGFPAGMEVLKMMQRKILKPRKATLATLSKACSTELELDLAEALVDQITRCPYPYPYNALLRACTLTNELERAVRVLAKMKQATAKPDIKTYELLFYLFGNVNHPYEQGNLLSQAVVAKRIKIIEADMAKNGIQHNSRSIRNLIRALGHEGMIKEVIRYLRLAEDLSCRNNMQLETPVYNTVLYALTAAEESRMALDMFKNMRKCGLSLNDVTYNIMIDCCSNIQCFRSATALVSLMIRDGFFPHVMTYTALIKVHCLSVAV
;
A
#
# COMPACT_ATOMS: atom_id res chain seq x y z
N MET A 1 56.32 -26.52 -24.37
CA MET A 1 56.69 -27.29 -23.16
C MET A 1 55.56 -28.24 -22.80
N LYS A 2 55.84 -29.54 -22.58
CA LYS A 2 54.85 -30.59 -22.26
C LYS A 2 54.29 -30.41 -20.83
N LEU A 3 52.97 -30.29 -20.69
CA LEU A 3 52.26 -30.38 -19.40
C LEU A 3 51.75 -31.82 -19.21
N LYS A 4 52.36 -32.55 -18.27
CA LYS A 4 51.92 -33.88 -17.84
C LYS A 4 50.71 -33.73 -16.90
N PHE A 5 49.62 -34.40 -17.24
CA PHE A 5 48.51 -34.67 -16.33
C PHE A 5 48.92 -35.70 -15.27
N PHE A 6 48.66 -35.39 -14.00
CA PHE A 6 48.55 -36.38 -12.93
C PHE A 6 47.19 -36.19 -12.27
N CYS A 7 46.27 -37.12 -12.55
CA CYS A 7 45.01 -37.24 -11.83
C CYS A 7 44.96 -38.65 -11.24
N LYS A 8 45.06 -38.76 -9.91
CA LYS A 8 44.61 -39.91 -9.13
C LYS A 8 44.65 -39.56 -7.63
N LYS A 9 43.48 -39.32 -7.04
CA LYS A 9 43.09 -39.91 -5.75
C LYS A 9 41.56 -39.85 -5.58
N LYS A 10 41.01 -41.05 -5.35
CA LYS A 10 39.61 -41.42 -5.11
C LYS A 10 39.09 -40.82 -3.80
N TRP A 11 37.83 -40.39 -3.78
CA TRP A 11 36.93 -40.51 -2.61
C TRP A 11 35.56 -41.04 -3.07
N SER A 12 34.98 -41.89 -2.22
CA SER A 12 33.85 -42.81 -2.41
C SER A 12 32.45 -42.17 -2.33
N PRO A 13 31.40 -42.83 -2.85
CA PRO A 13 30.00 -42.42 -2.73
C PRO A 13 29.25 -43.25 -1.68
N CYS A 14 28.56 -42.59 -0.75
CA CYS A 14 27.48 -43.11 0.12
C CYS A 14 26.82 -41.88 0.74
N SER A 15 25.52 -41.72 0.98
CA SER A 15 24.28 -42.47 0.72
C SER A 15 23.22 -41.68 1.50
N PHE A 16 22.09 -41.27 0.92
CA PHE A 16 20.89 -41.05 1.74
C PHE A 16 19.63 -41.43 0.98
N ARG A 17 18.83 -42.25 1.68
CA ARG A 17 17.75 -43.09 1.20
C ARG A 17 16.45 -42.33 1.00
N ARG A 18 15.71 -42.80 0.00
CA ARG A 18 14.27 -42.70 -0.18
C ARG A 18 13.60 -43.78 0.69
N ILE A 19 12.56 -43.46 1.46
CA ILE A 19 11.60 -44.44 2.00
C ILE A 19 10.19 -43.87 1.83
N GLU A 20 9.36 -44.60 1.09
CA GLU A 20 7.91 -44.44 0.98
C GLU A 20 7.18 -45.20 2.11
N GLY A 21 6.09 -44.60 2.59
CA GLY A 21 4.78 -45.22 2.90
C GLY A 21 4.63 -46.32 3.96
N TYR A 22 3.73 -46.10 4.93
CA TYR A 22 2.75 -47.11 5.39
C TYR A 22 1.51 -46.46 6.04
N ARG A 23 0.33 -46.98 5.66
CA ARG A 23 -1.02 -46.70 6.18
C ARG A 23 -1.26 -47.36 7.55
N GLY A 24 -2.18 -46.82 8.37
CA GLY A 24 -3.04 -47.65 9.23
C GLY A 24 -3.59 -47.05 10.54
N LYS A 25 -4.82 -46.51 10.47
CA LYS A 25 -5.95 -46.54 11.45
C LYS A 25 -5.69 -46.31 12.97
N SER A 26 -6.39 -45.34 13.56
CA SER A 26 -7.58 -45.58 14.41
C SER A 26 -8.12 -44.27 15.02
N SER A 27 -9.42 -44.26 15.32
CA SER A 27 -10.22 -43.09 15.68
C SER A 27 -10.03 -42.64 17.13
N SER A 28 -10.05 -41.34 17.35
CA SER A 28 -10.63 -40.75 18.56
C SER A 28 -11.10 -39.32 18.28
N ARG A 29 -12.32 -39.03 18.73
CA ARG A 29 -12.99 -37.72 18.67
C ARG A 29 -12.06 -36.64 19.21
N VAL A 30 -11.81 -35.60 18.42
CA VAL A 30 -11.18 -34.36 18.92
C VAL A 30 -12.17 -33.22 18.73
N GLN A 31 -12.58 -32.67 19.86
CA GLN A 31 -13.33 -31.42 19.97
C GLN A 31 -12.49 -30.26 19.41
N LEU A 32 -13.16 -29.38 18.67
CA LEU A 32 -12.66 -28.09 18.20
C LEU A 32 -12.06 -27.25 19.35
N PRO A 33 -10.91 -26.58 19.18
CA PRO A 33 -10.53 -25.44 20.00
C PRO A 33 -10.87 -24.10 19.34
N VAL A 34 -11.14 -23.15 20.22
CA VAL A 34 -11.71 -21.81 20.03
C VAL A 34 -10.69 -20.85 19.40
N LEU A 35 -11.25 -19.93 18.59
CA LEU A 35 -10.63 -18.77 17.96
C LEU A 35 -9.80 -17.91 18.95
N PHE A 36 -8.61 -17.49 18.53
CA PHE A 36 -7.66 -16.62 19.26
C PHE A 36 -6.95 -17.24 20.49
N GLY A 37 -6.00 -18.14 20.23
CA GLY A 37 -4.97 -18.52 21.21
C GLY A 37 -3.58 -18.03 20.77
N PHE A 38 -3.05 -17.00 21.43
CA PHE A 38 -1.63 -16.65 21.32
C PHE A 38 -0.79 -17.55 22.24
N VAL A 39 0.21 -18.23 21.66
CA VAL A 39 1.31 -18.86 22.39
C VAL A 39 2.31 -17.76 22.78
N VAL A 40 2.50 -17.52 24.07
CA VAL A 40 3.62 -16.73 24.60
C VAL A 40 4.73 -17.70 25.01
N SER A 41 5.83 -17.71 24.27
CA SER A 41 7.08 -18.33 24.69
C SER A 41 8.05 -17.23 25.17
N SER A 42 8.28 -17.16 26.47
CA SER A 42 9.43 -16.47 27.07
C SER A 42 10.73 -17.27 26.80
N PRO A 43 11.90 -16.61 26.71
CA PRO A 43 12.75 -16.63 27.90
C PRO A 43 13.44 -15.29 28.20
N CYS A 44 13.60 -15.02 29.50
CA CYS A 44 14.46 -13.98 30.04
C CYS A 44 15.93 -14.42 29.99
N THR A 45 16.83 -13.53 29.57
CA THR A 45 18.18 -13.35 30.17
C THR A 45 18.69 -11.94 29.93
N THR A 46 18.80 -11.19 31.03
CA THR A 46 19.76 -10.12 31.41
C THR A 46 20.74 -9.54 30.38
N GLY A 47 20.83 -8.19 30.35
CA GLY A 47 22.05 -7.49 29.91
C GLY A 47 21.86 -6.03 29.50
N ASP A 48 22.32 -5.14 30.37
CA ASP A 48 22.86 -3.78 30.13
C ASP A 48 21.97 -2.53 29.96
N THR A 49 22.40 -1.55 30.75
CA THR A 49 21.91 -0.19 30.99
C THR A 49 22.27 0.76 29.87
N ARG A 50 21.36 1.69 29.54
CA ARG A 50 21.66 3.12 29.30
C ARG A 50 20.37 3.94 29.15
N GLU A 51 20.37 5.05 29.88
CA GLU A 51 19.31 6.05 30.06
C GLU A 51 18.98 6.79 28.75
N PHE A 52 17.72 7.21 28.57
CA PHE A 52 17.36 8.62 28.31
C PHE A 52 15.83 8.80 28.50
N GLY A 53 15.47 9.91 29.14
CA GLY A 53 14.25 10.09 29.94
C GLY A 53 12.91 10.16 29.24
N ASN A 54 11.86 9.82 30.00
CA ASN A 54 10.48 10.23 29.77
C ASN A 54 9.78 10.43 31.11
N TYR A 55 9.21 11.62 31.29
CA TYR A 55 8.37 11.98 32.41
C TYR A 55 7.13 11.09 32.46
N SER A 56 7.18 10.09 33.33
CA SER A 56 6.04 9.28 33.76
C SER A 56 5.99 9.43 35.27
N ILE A 57 4.98 10.14 35.80
CA ILE A 57 4.72 10.13 37.24
C ILE A 57 3.81 8.94 37.52
N PRO A 58 4.26 7.88 38.23
CA PRO A 58 3.38 6.82 38.68
C PRO A 58 2.62 7.30 39.92
N MET A 59 1.30 7.16 39.92
CA MET A 59 0.46 7.51 41.07
C MET A 59 0.46 6.35 42.06
N ALA A 60 1.32 6.44 43.08
CA ALA A 60 1.27 5.57 44.25
C ALA A 60 0.08 5.96 45.15
N MET A 61 -0.77 4.99 45.47
CA MET A 61 -1.75 5.10 46.55
C MET A 61 -1.00 5.18 47.89
N ASN A 62 -1.12 6.30 48.60
CA ASN A 62 -0.82 6.36 50.03
C ASN A 62 -1.88 7.19 50.74
N LEU A 63 -2.74 6.47 51.46
CA LEU A 63 -3.59 6.98 52.53
C LEU A 63 -2.72 7.44 53.69
N LYS A 64 -2.88 8.69 54.16
CA LYS A 64 -2.81 9.04 55.60
C LYS A 64 -3.43 10.42 55.89
N PRO A 65 -3.94 10.64 57.12
CA PRO A 65 -4.85 11.72 57.46
C PRO A 65 -4.10 12.94 58.01
N GLY A 66 -4.63 14.14 57.73
CA GLY A 66 -4.08 15.39 58.26
C GLY A 66 -5.18 16.42 58.48
N SER A 67 -5.54 16.61 59.73
CA SER A 67 -6.32 17.75 60.20
C SER A 67 -5.54 19.05 60.00
N ARG A 68 -6.24 20.12 59.61
CA ARG A 68 -6.12 21.47 60.21
C ARG A 68 -7.16 22.42 59.64
N THR A 69 -7.95 22.93 60.57
CA THR A 69 -8.81 24.11 60.55
C THR A 69 -8.11 25.37 60.03
N VAL A 70 -8.79 26.16 59.20
CA VAL A 70 -8.80 27.63 59.30
C VAL A 70 -10.20 28.14 58.96
N ALA A 71 -10.74 28.91 59.89
CA ALA A 71 -12.03 29.58 59.84
C ALA A 71 -12.00 30.85 58.97
N GLY A 72 -13.18 31.29 58.54
CA GLY A 72 -13.44 32.72 58.30
C GLY A 72 -13.84 33.10 56.87
N ASN A 73 -15.09 32.87 56.51
CA ASN A 73 -16.07 33.96 56.30
C ASN A 73 -17.36 33.42 55.67
N LEU A 74 -18.29 33.02 56.56
CA LEU A 74 -19.71 32.99 56.27
C LEU A 74 -20.26 34.42 56.36
N LYS A 75 -20.83 34.94 55.28
CA LYS A 75 -21.94 35.91 55.38
C LYS A 75 -23.10 35.47 54.50
N GLN A 76 -24.07 34.91 55.22
CA GLN A 76 -25.53 35.05 55.10
C GLN A 76 -26.18 34.82 53.73
N TYR A 77 -26.95 33.73 53.63
CA TYR A 77 -28.41 33.83 53.48
C TYR A 77 -29.10 32.69 54.27
N LYS A 78 -29.75 33.07 55.38
CA LYS A 78 -30.86 32.37 56.09
C LYS A 78 -32.16 32.95 55.51
N CYS A 79 -33.33 32.35 55.37
CA CYS A 79 -34.05 31.13 55.79
C CYS A 79 -35.05 30.81 54.63
N ILE A 80 -35.80 29.71 54.54
CA ILE A 80 -36.92 29.27 55.40
C ILE A 80 -37.24 27.82 55.04
N SER A 81 -37.30 26.97 56.05
CA SER A 81 -38.01 25.69 56.05
C SER A 81 -39.49 25.93 56.33
N THR A 82 -40.36 25.54 55.41
CA THR A 82 -41.76 25.20 55.69
C THR A 82 -42.11 23.95 54.88
N LEU A 83 -42.56 22.91 55.60
CA LEU A 83 -43.06 21.67 55.03
C LEU A 83 -44.32 21.94 54.21
N SER A 84 -44.22 21.79 52.89
CA SER A 84 -45.23 21.17 52.00
C SER A 84 -44.80 21.40 50.54
N GLY A 85 -44.49 20.33 49.81
CA GLY A 85 -44.30 20.38 48.36
C GLY A 85 -43.08 19.65 47.81
N ASP A 86 -43.04 18.32 47.93
CA ASP A 86 -41.96 17.49 47.40
C ASP A 86 -41.82 17.53 45.87
N HIS A 87 -42.86 17.91 45.12
CA HIS A 87 -42.78 18.07 43.66
C HIS A 87 -42.22 19.43 43.20
N SER A 88 -42.32 20.50 44.01
CA SER A 88 -41.87 21.84 43.61
C SER A 88 -40.37 22.07 43.85
N LEU A 89 -39.81 21.38 44.85
CA LEU A 89 -38.39 21.43 45.23
C LEU A 89 -37.49 20.71 44.21
N ASP A 90 -37.94 19.59 43.62
CA ASP A 90 -37.16 18.84 42.62
C ASP A 90 -37.03 19.63 41.30
N HIS A 91 -38.06 20.39 40.90
CA HIS A 91 -38.00 21.27 39.74
C HIS A 91 -37.12 22.51 39.95
N LYS A 92 -37.14 23.11 41.14
CA LYS A 92 -36.22 24.22 41.49
C LYS A 92 -34.76 23.75 41.55
N LYS A 93 -34.49 22.58 42.15
CA LYS A 93 -33.14 21.97 42.20
C LYS A 93 -32.60 21.61 40.81
N LYS A 94 -33.43 21.08 39.91
CA LYS A 94 -33.05 20.81 38.50
C LYS A 94 -32.72 22.08 37.72
N ARG A 95 -33.49 23.18 37.91
CA ARG A 95 -33.19 24.47 37.26
C ARG A 95 -31.87 25.07 37.74
N VAL A 96 -31.61 25.05 39.04
CA VAL A 96 -30.35 25.54 39.63
C VAL A 96 -29.16 24.71 39.12
N SER A 97 -29.34 23.39 38.99
CA SER A 97 -28.32 22.51 38.41
C SER A 97 -28.04 22.80 36.93
N HIS A 98 -29.07 23.05 36.13
CA HIS A 98 -28.93 23.34 34.71
C HIS A 98 -28.24 24.70 34.47
N VAL A 99 -28.55 25.71 35.29
CA VAL A 99 -27.91 27.04 35.22
C VAL A 99 -26.41 26.94 35.53
N MET A 100 -26.02 26.23 36.58
CA MET A 100 -24.59 26.02 36.89
C MET A 100 -23.85 25.23 35.82
N GLN A 101 -24.47 24.20 35.21
CA GLN A 101 -23.87 23.48 34.08
C GLN A 101 -23.62 24.40 32.88
N MET A 102 -24.53 25.34 32.59
CA MET A 102 -24.34 26.34 31.53
C MET A 102 -23.24 27.34 31.86
N GLU A 103 -23.07 27.72 33.12
CA GLU A 103 -21.97 28.60 33.55
C GLU A 103 -20.61 27.91 33.43
N ILE A 104 -20.53 26.62 33.78
CA ILE A 104 -19.33 25.80 33.57
C ILE A 104 -19.00 25.73 32.07
N VAL A 105 -19.98 25.42 31.22
CA VAL A 105 -19.78 25.38 29.76
C VAL A 105 -19.34 26.74 29.21
N LYS A 106 -19.96 27.84 29.65
CA LYS A 106 -19.55 29.20 29.25
C LYS A 106 -18.13 29.56 29.70
N ALA A 107 -17.70 29.08 30.87
CA ALA A 107 -16.32 29.28 31.33
C ALA A 107 -15.33 28.47 30.48
N LEU A 108 -15.69 27.24 30.10
CA LEU A 108 -14.89 26.43 29.18
C LEU A 108 -14.81 27.02 27.77
N ASP A 109 -15.90 27.57 27.23
CA ASP A 109 -15.92 28.26 25.92
C ASP A 109 -15.00 29.50 25.92
N LYS A 110 -14.82 30.14 27.08
CA LYS A 110 -13.91 31.28 27.26
C LYS A 110 -12.46 30.89 27.55
N GLY A 111 -12.16 29.59 27.68
CA GLY A 111 -10.83 29.10 28.06
C GLY A 111 -10.49 29.27 29.55
N GLU A 112 -11.45 29.65 30.39
CA GLU A 112 -11.27 29.90 31.83
C GLU A 112 -11.30 28.59 32.63
N ARG A 113 -10.28 27.74 32.46
CA ARG A 113 -10.27 26.37 33.00
C ARG A 113 -10.33 26.29 34.53
N ILE A 114 -9.56 27.13 35.23
CA ILE A 114 -9.54 27.17 36.70
C ILE A 114 -10.93 27.53 37.25
N ARG A 115 -11.59 28.53 36.64
CA ARG A 115 -12.94 28.93 37.01
C ARG A 115 -13.95 27.83 36.73
N ALA A 116 -13.82 27.10 35.62
CA ALA A 116 -14.68 25.96 35.31
C ALA A 116 -14.52 24.83 36.34
N SER A 117 -13.30 24.53 36.78
CA SER A 117 -13.00 23.56 37.83
C SER A 117 -13.58 23.98 39.20
N ASP A 118 -13.45 25.25 39.58
CA ASP A 118 -14.03 25.79 40.82
C ASP A 118 -15.56 25.69 40.81
N LEU A 119 -16.18 26.05 39.67
CA LEU A 119 -17.63 25.95 39.49
C LEU A 119 -18.10 24.48 39.51
N LEU A 120 -17.32 23.57 38.94
CA LEU A 120 -17.58 22.13 38.99
C LEU A 120 -17.54 21.60 40.43
N GLN A 121 -16.53 21.96 41.22
CA GLN A 121 -16.45 21.56 42.63
C GLN A 121 -17.61 22.13 43.46
N ARG A 122 -17.99 23.40 43.25
CA ARG A 122 -19.15 24.00 43.93
C ARG A 122 -20.45 23.32 43.54
N HIS A 123 -20.63 23.02 42.25
CA HIS A 123 -21.80 22.29 41.74
C HIS A 123 -21.91 20.90 42.38
N ILE A 124 -20.79 20.21 42.59
CA ILE A 124 -20.73 18.91 43.27
C ILE A 124 -20.98 19.04 44.78
N GLN A 125 -20.48 20.09 45.44
CA GLN A 125 -20.69 20.35 46.87
C GLN A 125 -22.13 20.67 47.23
N MET A 126 -22.85 21.41 46.38
CA MET A 126 -24.25 21.77 46.64
C MET A 126 -25.25 20.62 46.39
N MET A 127 -24.76 19.45 45.96
CA MET A 127 -25.59 18.30 45.60
C MET A 127 -25.62 17.26 46.73
N HIS A 128 -26.74 17.23 47.46
CA HIS A 128 -27.05 16.16 48.43
C HIS A 128 -27.82 14.97 47.80
N SER A 129 -28.23 15.03 46.52
CA SER A 129 -29.02 13.99 45.88
C SER A 129 -28.20 13.13 44.90
N SER A 130 -28.39 11.82 44.98
CA SER A 130 -27.70 10.75 44.24
C SER A 130 -28.00 10.64 42.74
N ARG A 131 -28.42 11.71 42.05
CA ARG A 131 -28.84 11.64 40.63
C ARG A 131 -27.83 12.26 39.66
N ALA A 132 -27.31 11.41 38.76
CA ALA A 132 -26.35 11.75 37.70
C ALA A 132 -26.91 12.52 36.48
N ASP A 133 -28.21 12.87 36.45
CA ASP A 133 -28.81 13.67 35.36
C ASP A 133 -28.23 15.10 35.27
N ASN A 134 -27.41 15.48 36.26
CA ASN A 134 -26.91 16.84 36.52
C ASN A 134 -25.50 17.16 35.96
N PHE A 135 -24.92 16.28 35.13
CA PHE A 135 -23.61 16.50 34.48
C PHE A 135 -23.64 16.26 32.96
N GLY A 136 -24.79 15.87 32.42
CA GLY A 136 -24.91 15.48 31.01
C GLY A 136 -24.61 16.61 30.02
N LEU A 137 -24.86 17.88 30.38
CA LEU A 137 -24.58 19.03 29.51
C LEU A 137 -23.08 19.32 29.42
N ILE A 138 -22.36 19.21 30.54
CA ILE A 138 -20.91 19.39 30.62
C ILE A 138 -20.21 18.32 29.78
N LEU A 139 -20.57 17.04 29.94
CA LEU A 139 -19.93 15.97 29.20
C LEU A 139 -20.28 15.94 27.71
N LYS A 140 -21.50 16.34 27.33
CA LYS A 140 -21.85 16.55 25.92
C LYS A 140 -20.99 17.65 25.31
N TYR A 141 -20.75 18.73 26.04
CA TYR A 141 -19.85 19.80 25.62
C TYR A 141 -18.41 19.30 25.46
N CYS A 142 -17.88 18.55 26.45
CA CYS A 142 -16.56 17.92 26.36
C CYS A 142 -16.48 16.96 25.14
N ALA A 143 -17.53 16.18 24.85
CA ALA A 143 -17.59 15.26 23.71
C ALA A 143 -17.59 15.97 22.35
N GLN A 144 -18.17 17.17 22.28
CA GLN A 144 -18.18 18.01 21.08
C GLN A 144 -16.82 18.70 20.85
N ARG A 145 -16.19 19.22 21.92
CA ARG A 145 -14.93 19.96 21.86
C ARG A 145 -13.67 19.10 22.06
N THR A 146 -13.82 17.81 22.33
CA THR A 146 -12.73 16.87 22.65
C THR A 146 -11.89 17.25 23.87
N ASP A 147 -12.50 17.95 24.84
CA ASP A 147 -11.83 18.30 26.10
C ASP A 147 -11.83 17.11 27.07
N THR A 148 -10.84 16.24 26.84
CA THR A 148 -10.74 14.94 27.51
C THR A 148 -10.27 15.08 28.96
N LEU A 149 -9.40 16.06 29.22
CA LEU A 149 -8.86 16.28 30.56
C LEU A 149 -9.93 16.82 31.52
N PHE A 150 -10.79 17.73 31.06
CA PHE A 150 -11.90 18.23 31.89
C PHE A 150 -12.99 17.15 32.09
N ALA A 151 -13.20 16.28 31.09
CA ALA A 151 -14.07 15.12 31.24
C ALA A 151 -13.54 14.16 32.32
N MET A 152 -12.24 13.84 32.31
CA MET A 152 -11.59 13.00 33.34
C MET A 152 -11.65 13.62 34.74
N GLU A 153 -11.46 14.94 34.85
CA GLU A 153 -11.63 15.67 36.10
C GLU A 153 -13.06 15.54 36.64
N THR A 154 -14.04 15.72 35.75
CA THR A 154 -15.47 15.53 36.07
C THR A 154 -15.77 14.10 36.55
N TRP A 155 -15.15 13.09 35.93
CA TRP A 155 -15.28 11.69 36.38
C TRP A 155 -14.68 11.44 37.75
N ARG A 156 -13.45 11.90 37.98
CA ARG A 156 -12.74 11.70 39.25
C ARG A 156 -13.56 12.26 40.42
N SER A 157 -14.12 13.46 40.26
CA SER A 157 -14.94 14.08 41.30
C SER A 157 -16.29 13.38 41.54
N ILE A 158 -16.78 12.60 40.57
CA ILE A 158 -18.01 11.80 40.69
C ILE A 158 -17.73 10.46 41.37
N ASP A 159 -16.62 9.81 41.01
CA ASP A 159 -16.19 8.52 41.56
C ASP A 159 -15.79 8.64 43.04
N GLU A 160 -15.06 9.69 43.40
CA GLU A 160 -14.68 10.01 44.80
C GLU A 160 -15.90 10.10 45.74
N ARG A 161 -17.07 10.47 45.21
CA ARG A 161 -18.31 10.62 45.98
C ARG A 161 -19.30 9.46 45.81
N LYS A 162 -18.91 8.39 45.09
CA LYS A 162 -19.74 7.20 44.82
C LYS A 162 -21.15 7.53 44.31
N ILE A 163 -21.27 8.56 43.47
CA ILE A 163 -22.57 8.96 42.92
C ILE A 163 -23.03 7.92 41.90
N LYS A 164 -24.26 7.41 42.01
CA LYS A 164 -24.80 6.40 41.10
C LYS A 164 -24.94 6.96 39.67
N VAL A 165 -24.11 6.47 38.76
CA VAL A 165 -24.00 6.95 37.38
C VAL A 165 -25.12 6.34 36.52
N LYS A 166 -25.78 7.17 35.70
CA LYS A 166 -26.80 6.73 34.73
C LYS A 166 -26.22 6.62 33.32
N ARG A 167 -26.87 5.81 32.47
CA ARG A 167 -26.54 5.59 31.05
C ARG A 167 -26.27 6.88 30.24
N THR A 168 -27.00 7.96 30.52
CA THR A 168 -26.88 9.26 29.84
C THR A 168 -25.51 9.93 30.04
N PHE A 169 -24.76 9.53 31.07
CA PHE A 169 -23.44 10.04 31.42
C PHE A 169 -22.30 9.29 30.70
N CYS A 170 -22.47 7.98 30.50
CA CYS A 170 -21.37 7.09 30.12
C CYS A 170 -21.03 7.15 28.62
N ILE A 171 -22.04 7.34 27.76
CA ILE A 171 -21.84 7.40 26.31
C ILE A 171 -20.98 8.62 25.91
N PRO A 172 -21.31 9.87 26.34
CA PRO A 172 -20.47 11.03 26.04
C PRO A 172 -19.06 10.90 26.61
N MET A 173 -18.90 10.27 27.79
CA MET A 173 -17.61 10.06 28.42
C MET A 173 -16.70 9.12 27.63
N ILE A 174 -17.20 7.94 27.25
CA ILE A 174 -16.42 7.00 26.42
C ILE A 174 -16.10 7.66 25.07
N GLN A 175 -17.04 8.43 24.51
CA GLN A 175 -16.80 9.20 23.29
C GLN A 175 -15.69 10.24 23.44
N THR A 176 -15.64 10.98 24.55
CA THR A 176 -14.55 11.94 24.84
C THR A 176 -13.20 11.24 24.93
N LEU A 177 -13.10 10.19 25.74
CA LEU A 177 -11.86 9.47 25.99
C LEU A 177 -11.30 8.86 24.69
N CYS A 178 -12.17 8.21 23.92
CA CYS A 178 -11.83 7.63 22.62
C CYS A 178 -11.41 8.69 21.58
N LYS A 179 -12.02 9.89 21.57
CA LYS A 179 -11.56 11.00 20.70
C LYS A 179 -10.22 11.58 21.15
N GLY A 180 -9.99 11.60 22.47
CA GLY A 180 -8.80 12.16 23.09
C GLY A 180 -7.56 11.29 23.05
N GLY A 181 -7.65 10.02 22.62
CA GLY A 181 -6.50 9.11 22.60
C GLY A 181 -6.41 8.17 23.82
N TYR A 182 -7.28 8.33 24.81
CA TYR A 182 -7.20 7.64 26.10
C TYR A 182 -7.99 6.32 26.07
N LEU A 183 -7.47 5.34 25.30
CA LEU A 183 -8.14 4.05 25.07
C LEU A 183 -8.15 3.15 26.30
N GLU A 184 -7.11 3.19 27.14
CA GLU A 184 -7.02 2.40 28.36
C GLU A 184 -8.10 2.81 29.37
N GLU A 185 -8.24 4.12 29.59
CA GLU A 185 -9.25 4.70 30.47
C GLU A 185 -10.66 4.47 29.91
N ALA A 186 -10.83 4.54 28.60
CA ALA A 186 -12.10 4.19 27.96
C ALA A 186 -12.46 2.70 28.15
N LEU A 187 -11.48 1.79 28.10
CA LEU A 187 -11.70 0.36 28.33
C LEU A 187 -12.03 0.08 29.81
N ASN A 188 -11.30 0.71 30.74
CA ASN A 188 -11.60 0.63 32.18
C ASN A 188 -13.02 1.12 32.49
N MET A 189 -13.45 2.20 31.82
CA MET A 189 -14.83 2.68 31.89
C MET A 189 -15.84 1.65 31.35
N LEU A 190 -15.53 0.93 30.25
CA LEU A 190 -16.38 -0.15 29.74
C LEU A 190 -16.48 -1.34 30.71
N HIS A 191 -15.39 -1.68 31.41
CA HIS A 191 -15.40 -2.70 32.46
C HIS A 191 -16.30 -2.28 33.64
N TYR A 192 -16.06 -1.09 34.19
CA TYR A 192 -16.82 -0.52 35.31
C TYR A 192 -18.33 -0.53 35.05
N LEU A 193 -18.76 -0.22 33.82
CA LEU A 193 -20.18 -0.20 33.46
C LEU A 193 -20.84 -1.58 33.45
N GLY A 194 -20.10 -2.62 33.05
CA GLY A 194 -20.62 -3.97 33.06
C GLY A 194 -20.74 -4.56 34.46
N GLU A 195 -19.78 -4.26 35.35
CA GLU A 195 -19.74 -4.83 36.70
C GLU A 195 -20.66 -4.11 37.69
N ASN A 196 -20.63 -2.78 37.72
CA ASN A 196 -21.26 -2.00 38.80
C ASN A 196 -22.69 -1.53 38.50
N CYS A 197 -23.07 -1.50 37.22
CA CYS A 197 -24.33 -0.89 36.83
C CYS A 197 -25.38 -1.90 36.34
N GLY A 198 -25.02 -3.16 36.10
CA GLY A 198 -25.92 -4.17 35.52
C GLY A 198 -26.50 -3.77 34.16
N TYR A 199 -25.91 -2.77 33.51
CA TYR A 199 -26.36 -2.22 32.24
C TYR A 199 -25.34 -2.62 31.18
N TYR A 200 -25.73 -3.57 30.33
CA TYR A 200 -24.93 -3.96 29.16
C TYR A 200 -24.72 -2.73 28.27
N PRO A 201 -23.47 -2.30 28.00
CA PRO A 201 -23.22 -1.17 27.11
C PRO A 201 -23.84 -1.48 25.75
N MET A 202 -24.58 -0.53 25.18
CA MET A 202 -25.21 -0.71 23.87
C MET A 202 -24.12 -0.93 22.81
N LEU A 203 -24.42 -1.76 21.82
CA LEU A 203 -23.56 -2.07 20.67
C LEU A 203 -22.88 -0.84 20.04
N ASP A 204 -23.56 0.31 20.01
CA ASP A 204 -23.02 1.57 19.48
C ASP A 204 -21.77 2.07 20.22
N VAL A 205 -21.67 1.80 21.52
CA VAL A 205 -20.52 2.23 22.35
C VAL A 205 -19.30 1.37 22.03
N TYR A 206 -19.50 0.06 21.88
CA TYR A 206 -18.45 -0.87 21.45
C TYR A 206 -17.96 -0.54 20.04
N ASN A 207 -18.88 -0.31 19.10
CA ASN A 207 -18.55 0.11 17.73
C ASN A 207 -17.77 1.42 17.71
N TYR A 208 -18.12 2.37 18.59
CA TYR A 208 -17.39 3.62 18.71
C TYR A 208 -15.97 3.42 19.23
N PHE A 209 -15.79 2.57 20.24
CA PHE A 209 -14.48 2.21 20.78
C PHE A 209 -13.62 1.51 19.72
N LEU A 210 -14.15 0.49 19.03
CA LEU A 210 -13.46 -0.22 17.94
C LEU A 210 -12.98 0.77 16.86
N ARG A 211 -13.84 1.70 16.44
CA ARG A 211 -13.48 2.74 15.47
C ARG A 211 -12.33 3.62 15.98
N ALA A 212 -12.33 3.97 17.27
CA ALA A 212 -11.28 4.80 17.86
C ALA A 212 -9.94 4.04 17.93
N SER A 213 -9.96 2.75 18.30
CA SER A 213 -8.78 1.87 18.27
C SER A 213 -8.19 1.75 16.88
N LEU A 214 -9.04 1.57 15.85
CA LEU A 214 -8.61 1.51 14.45
C LEU A 214 -7.99 2.82 13.95
N LYS A 215 -8.54 3.98 14.35
CA LYS A 215 -7.97 5.30 14.01
C LYS A 215 -6.57 5.48 14.57
N GLN A 216 -6.32 4.96 15.76
CA GLN A 216 -5.01 4.98 16.40
C GLN A 216 -4.10 3.84 15.95
N LYS A 217 -4.60 2.94 15.07
CA LYS A 217 -3.94 1.72 14.59
C LYS A 217 -3.50 0.78 15.72
N ASP A 218 -4.19 0.81 16.85
CA ASP A 218 -3.91 -0.07 17.98
C ASP A 218 -4.79 -1.32 17.91
N VAL A 219 -4.16 -2.42 17.49
CA VAL A 219 -4.80 -3.73 17.35
C VAL A 219 -5.05 -4.39 18.71
N GLY A 220 -4.25 -4.09 19.73
CA GLY A 220 -4.35 -4.71 21.05
C GLY A 220 -5.63 -4.30 21.78
N TYR A 221 -5.96 -3.01 21.78
CA TYR A 221 -7.21 -2.53 22.38
C TYR A 221 -8.44 -2.98 21.58
N ALA A 222 -8.34 -3.08 20.26
CA ALA A 222 -9.43 -3.63 19.44
C ALA A 222 -9.72 -5.09 19.83
N GLY A 223 -8.69 -5.93 19.99
CA GLY A 223 -8.84 -7.31 20.46
C GLY A 223 -9.51 -7.40 21.83
N LYS A 224 -9.02 -6.65 22.82
CA LYS A 224 -9.62 -6.59 24.17
C LYS A 224 -11.09 -6.17 24.15
N CYS A 225 -11.46 -5.26 23.25
CA CYS A 225 -12.86 -4.84 23.08
C CYS A 225 -13.73 -5.98 22.53
N LEU A 226 -13.21 -6.76 21.58
CA LEU A 226 -13.91 -7.93 21.02
C LEU A 226 -14.06 -9.04 22.04
N ASP A 227 -13.00 -9.35 22.81
CA ASP A 227 -13.08 -10.32 23.91
C ASP A 227 -14.16 -9.91 24.93
N LEU A 228 -14.24 -8.62 25.24
CA LEU A 228 -15.26 -8.06 26.14
C LEU A 228 -16.68 -8.16 25.55
N MET A 229 -16.84 -8.00 24.24
CA MET A 229 -18.11 -8.20 23.54
C MET A 229 -18.54 -9.67 23.59
N ASP A 230 -17.61 -10.60 23.36
CA ASP A 230 -17.88 -12.04 23.37
C ASP A 230 -18.23 -12.54 24.78
N GLN A 231 -17.46 -12.14 25.81
CA GLN A 231 -17.75 -12.45 27.21
C GLN A 231 -19.14 -11.98 27.66
N ARG A 232 -19.64 -10.90 27.06
CA ARG A 232 -20.93 -10.29 27.39
C ARG A 232 -22.05 -10.65 26.39
N LEU A 233 -21.77 -11.55 25.44
CA LEU A 233 -22.72 -12.00 24.41
C LEU A 233 -23.37 -10.84 23.65
N VAL A 234 -22.59 -9.81 23.32
CA VAL A 234 -23.07 -8.65 22.57
C VAL A 234 -23.14 -9.00 21.09
N GLY A 235 -24.34 -8.96 20.50
CA GLY A 235 -24.53 -9.21 19.08
C GLY A 235 -23.80 -8.20 18.19
N LYS A 236 -23.50 -8.58 16.95
CA LYS A 236 -22.82 -7.74 15.94
C LYS A 236 -23.85 -7.10 15.02
N ASN A 237 -23.66 -5.84 14.60
CA ASN A 237 -24.45 -5.19 13.53
C ASN A 237 -23.58 -4.85 12.32
N GLU A 238 -24.19 -4.33 11.25
CA GLU A 238 -23.49 -3.93 10.03
C GLU A 238 -22.29 -3.00 10.27
N HIS A 239 -22.40 -2.08 11.24
CA HIS A 239 -21.29 -1.21 11.62
C HIS A 239 -20.17 -1.99 12.32
N THR A 240 -20.50 -2.97 13.16
CA THR A 240 -19.52 -3.87 13.77
C THR A 240 -18.75 -4.64 12.71
N TYR A 241 -19.44 -5.25 11.73
CA TYR A 241 -18.77 -5.96 10.63
C TYR A 241 -17.86 -5.06 9.80
N LEU A 242 -18.26 -3.81 9.54
CA LEU A 242 -17.42 -2.84 8.85
C LEU A 242 -16.14 -2.51 9.62
N GLU A 243 -16.22 -2.30 10.94
CA GLU A 243 -15.01 -2.05 11.75
C GLU A 243 -14.14 -3.31 11.89
N LEU A 244 -14.74 -4.50 12.03
CA LEU A 244 -14.02 -5.78 12.03
C LEU A 244 -13.26 -6.01 10.72
N LEU A 245 -13.88 -5.70 9.59
CA LEU A 245 -13.25 -5.82 8.27
C LEU A 245 -12.04 -4.89 8.13
N LYS A 246 -12.15 -3.64 8.59
CA LYS A 246 -11.01 -2.71 8.63
C LYS A 246 -9.89 -3.22 9.55
N LEU A 247 -10.25 -3.86 10.67
CA LEU A 247 -9.26 -4.48 11.56
C LEU A 247 -8.51 -5.59 10.84
N ALA A 248 -9.21 -6.47 10.12
CA ALA A 248 -8.61 -7.55 9.35
C ALA A 248 -7.65 -7.03 8.26
N VAL A 249 -8.02 -5.96 7.54
CA VAL A 249 -7.15 -5.28 6.57
C VAL A 249 -5.90 -4.70 7.24
N LEU A 250 -6.04 -4.00 8.37
CA LEU A 250 -4.90 -3.45 9.11
C LEU A 250 -3.93 -4.54 9.57
N GLN A 251 -4.45 -5.70 9.95
CA GLN A 251 -3.66 -6.88 10.33
C GLN A 251 -3.13 -7.66 9.13
N LYS A 252 -3.54 -7.34 7.90
CA LYS A 252 -3.30 -8.13 6.68
C LYS A 252 -3.73 -9.61 6.82
N ASN A 253 -4.82 -9.86 7.53
CA ASN A 253 -5.33 -11.19 7.83
C ASN A 253 -6.48 -11.58 6.89
N TRP A 254 -6.16 -12.35 5.84
CA TRP A 254 -7.14 -12.80 4.84
C TRP A 254 -8.16 -13.80 5.40
N TYR A 255 -7.75 -14.68 6.32
CA TYR A 255 -8.63 -15.69 6.92
C TYR A 255 -9.73 -15.04 7.77
N ALA A 256 -9.36 -14.05 8.58
CA ALA A 256 -10.32 -13.30 9.38
C ALA A 256 -11.38 -12.59 8.51
N ALA A 257 -10.99 -12.04 7.36
CA ALA A 257 -11.94 -11.43 6.42
C ALA A 257 -12.97 -12.43 5.88
N HIS A 258 -12.55 -13.65 5.55
CA HIS A 258 -13.42 -14.76 5.13
C HIS A 258 -14.39 -15.21 6.21
N GLU A 259 -13.93 -15.34 7.45
CA GLU A 259 -14.80 -15.70 8.56
C GLU A 259 -15.86 -14.62 8.83
N ILE A 260 -15.46 -13.34 8.80
CA ILE A 260 -16.36 -12.19 8.95
C ILE A 260 -17.43 -12.19 7.84
N TRP A 261 -17.05 -12.52 6.60
CA TRP A 261 -17.97 -12.60 5.46
C TRP A 261 -18.98 -13.75 5.59
N GLU A 262 -18.51 -14.95 5.95
CA GLU A 262 -19.35 -16.13 6.17
C GLU A 262 -20.33 -15.93 7.34
N ASP A 263 -19.90 -15.25 8.40
CA ASP A 263 -20.78 -14.87 9.53
C ASP A 263 -21.81 -13.82 9.12
N TYR A 264 -21.41 -12.84 8.31
CA TYR A 264 -22.29 -11.77 7.82
C TYR A 264 -23.43 -12.30 6.95
N ILE A 265 -23.14 -13.14 5.93
CA ILE A 265 -24.17 -13.66 5.01
C ILE A 265 -25.23 -14.50 5.73
N LYS A 266 -24.86 -15.19 6.82
CA LYS A 266 -25.79 -16.03 7.59
C LYS A 266 -26.86 -15.22 8.30
N HIS A 267 -26.52 -14.01 8.74
CA HIS A 267 -27.35 -13.23 9.67
C HIS A 267 -27.96 -11.98 9.05
N TYR A 268 -27.38 -11.43 7.99
CA TYR A 268 -27.78 -10.14 7.42
C TYR A 268 -28.22 -10.25 5.95
N PRO A 269 -29.26 -9.49 5.53
CA PRO A 269 -29.66 -9.39 4.14
C PRO A 269 -28.60 -8.65 3.30
N ALA A 270 -28.68 -8.78 1.98
CA ALA A 270 -27.73 -8.17 1.04
C ALA A 270 -27.76 -6.62 1.12
N ASN A 271 -26.75 -6.04 1.77
CA ASN A 271 -26.50 -4.60 1.80
C ASN A 271 -25.35 -4.25 0.81
N PHE A 272 -25.72 -3.69 -0.35
CA PHE A 272 -24.77 -3.40 -1.44
C PHE A 272 -23.58 -2.51 -1.02
N PRO A 273 -23.77 -1.38 -0.32
CA PRO A 273 -22.67 -0.61 0.25
C PRO A 273 -21.70 -1.42 1.11
N LEU A 274 -22.20 -2.26 2.01
CA LEU A 274 -21.35 -3.08 2.87
C LEU A 274 -20.65 -4.20 2.10
N MET A 275 -21.34 -4.86 1.16
CA MET A 275 -20.74 -5.83 0.24
C MET A 275 -19.61 -5.21 -0.60
N ARG A 276 -19.75 -3.95 -1.04
CA ARG A 276 -18.65 -3.22 -1.70
C ARG A 276 -17.44 -3.04 -0.77
N TYR A 277 -17.65 -2.77 0.52
CA TYR A 277 -16.53 -2.72 1.47
C TYR A 277 -15.82 -4.06 1.58
N PHE A 278 -16.55 -5.19 1.60
CA PHE A 278 -15.95 -6.52 1.53
C PHE A 278 -15.09 -6.69 0.26
N VAL A 279 -15.63 -6.38 -0.92
CA VAL A 279 -14.88 -6.41 -2.19
C VAL A 279 -13.59 -5.58 -2.11
N ALA A 280 -13.69 -4.34 -1.63
CA ALA A 280 -12.53 -3.46 -1.49
C ALA A 280 -11.49 -4.02 -0.50
N SER A 281 -11.92 -4.60 0.61
CA SER A 281 -11.01 -5.21 1.58
C SER A 281 -10.33 -6.47 1.06
N TYR A 282 -11.02 -7.31 0.30
CA TYR A 282 -10.39 -8.46 -0.36
C TYR A 282 -9.38 -8.03 -1.44
N ILE A 283 -9.68 -6.97 -2.19
CA ILE A 283 -8.72 -6.34 -3.12
C ILE A 283 -7.46 -5.88 -2.38
N GLU A 284 -7.61 -5.18 -1.25
CA GLU A 284 -6.48 -4.70 -0.43
C GLU A 284 -5.66 -5.85 0.17
N LEU A 285 -6.30 -6.98 0.46
CA LEU A 285 -5.66 -8.20 0.94
C LEU A 285 -5.06 -9.07 -0.18
N GLY A 286 -5.35 -8.75 -1.46
CA GLY A 286 -4.83 -9.45 -2.64
C GLY A 286 -5.62 -10.69 -3.07
N ASP A 287 -6.81 -10.94 -2.52
CA ASP A 287 -7.67 -12.08 -2.89
C ASP A 287 -8.73 -11.65 -3.92
N LEU A 288 -8.35 -11.70 -5.20
CA LEU A 288 -9.24 -11.31 -6.30
C LEU A 288 -10.38 -12.31 -6.53
N ASN A 289 -10.18 -13.59 -6.20
CA ASN A 289 -11.20 -14.62 -6.41
C ASN A 289 -12.38 -14.41 -5.46
N ALA A 290 -12.11 -14.19 -4.18
CA ALA A 290 -13.14 -13.85 -3.21
C ALA A 290 -13.88 -12.56 -3.59
N ALA A 291 -13.14 -11.53 -3.99
CA ALA A 291 -13.71 -10.26 -4.41
C ALA A 291 -14.62 -10.42 -5.65
N TYR A 292 -14.23 -11.26 -6.62
CA TYR A 292 -15.04 -11.63 -7.79
C TYR A 292 -16.32 -12.38 -7.39
N GLU A 293 -16.23 -13.37 -6.50
CA GLU A 293 -17.38 -14.14 -6.03
C GLU A 293 -18.44 -13.23 -5.38
N ILE A 294 -18.00 -12.27 -4.56
CA ILE A 294 -18.90 -11.29 -3.94
C ILE A 294 -19.56 -10.40 -5.01
N LEU A 295 -18.82 -9.97 -6.03
CA LEU A 295 -19.42 -9.23 -7.15
C LEU A 295 -20.48 -10.06 -7.88
N GLN A 296 -20.23 -11.34 -8.16
CA GLN A 296 -21.23 -12.21 -8.80
C GLN A 296 -22.48 -12.36 -7.92
N LEU A 297 -22.30 -12.46 -6.61
CA LEU A 297 -23.40 -12.47 -5.66
C LEU A 297 -24.19 -11.16 -5.71
N MET A 298 -23.53 -10.00 -5.71
CA MET A 298 -24.18 -8.69 -5.84
C MET A 298 -24.98 -8.57 -7.15
N ILE A 299 -24.44 -9.05 -8.26
CA ILE A 299 -25.14 -9.08 -9.56
C ILE A 299 -26.39 -9.95 -9.47
N SER A 300 -26.29 -11.14 -8.86
CA SER A 300 -27.44 -12.05 -8.71
C SER A 300 -28.57 -11.41 -7.87
N TYR A 301 -28.22 -10.68 -6.80
CA TYR A 301 -29.20 -9.96 -5.99
C TYR A 301 -29.83 -8.79 -6.74
N ALA A 302 -29.05 -8.07 -7.55
CA ALA A 302 -29.56 -6.96 -8.35
C ALA A 302 -30.61 -7.44 -9.38
N PHE A 303 -30.36 -8.56 -10.05
CA PHE A 303 -31.33 -9.16 -10.98
C PHE A 303 -32.57 -9.73 -10.28
N ARG A 304 -32.40 -10.34 -9.09
CA ARG A 304 -33.55 -10.80 -8.29
C ARG A 304 -34.41 -9.63 -7.81
N GLY A 305 -33.82 -8.54 -7.37
CA GLY A 305 -34.53 -7.33 -6.93
C GLY A 305 -35.31 -6.64 -8.06
N ALA A 306 -34.79 -6.64 -9.28
CA ALA A 306 -35.47 -6.12 -10.46
C ALA A 306 -36.73 -6.94 -10.85
N ALA A 307 -36.78 -8.23 -10.53
CA ALA A 307 -37.91 -9.11 -10.85
C ALA A 307 -39.12 -8.96 -9.91
N PHE A 308 -38.96 -8.37 -8.71
CA PHE A 308 -40.06 -8.18 -7.75
C PHE A 308 -40.95 -6.94 -8.02
N GLY A 309 -40.75 -6.26 -9.16
CA GLY A 309 -41.60 -5.17 -9.63
C GLY A 309 -42.97 -5.56 -10.21
N VAL A 310 -43.37 -6.84 -10.13
CA VAL A 310 -44.69 -7.31 -10.59
C VAL A 310 -45.44 -7.97 -9.45
N LYS A 311 -46.41 -7.26 -8.86
CA LYS A 311 -47.47 -7.89 -8.07
C LYS A 311 -48.46 -8.56 -9.03
N THR A 312 -48.69 -9.86 -8.85
CA THR A 312 -50.06 -10.41 -8.93
C THR A 312 -50.21 -11.65 -8.06
N ILE A 313 -51.44 -11.77 -7.56
CA ILE A 313 -51.94 -12.68 -6.54
C ILE A 313 -52.08 -14.10 -7.11
N LYS A 314 -51.62 -15.10 -6.35
CA LYS A 314 -51.61 -16.56 -6.59
C LYS A 314 -50.41 -17.08 -7.38
N GLY A 315 -49.57 -17.80 -6.63
CA GLY A 315 -48.28 -18.31 -7.06
C GLY A 315 -48.36 -19.49 -8.02
N ARG A 316 -47.39 -19.49 -8.94
CA ARG A 316 -46.54 -20.61 -9.38
C ARG A 316 -45.55 -20.00 -10.38
N PHE A 317 -44.26 -20.02 -10.07
CA PHE A 317 -43.22 -19.58 -10.99
C PHE A 317 -42.67 -20.80 -11.75
N SER A 318 -42.71 -20.73 -13.08
CA SER A 318 -41.83 -21.51 -13.96
C SER A 318 -40.84 -20.53 -14.61
N PHE A 319 -39.58 -20.93 -14.66
CA PHE A 319 -38.49 -20.16 -15.25
C PHE A 319 -38.43 -20.39 -16.77
N PRO A 320 -38.15 -19.39 -17.62
CA PRO A 320 -37.49 -19.65 -18.88
C PRO A 320 -36.01 -19.93 -18.59
N LYS A 321 -35.56 -21.14 -18.96
CA LYS A 321 -34.17 -21.60 -18.89
C LYS A 321 -33.22 -20.57 -19.52
N ILE A 322 -32.18 -20.18 -18.78
CA ILE A 322 -30.92 -19.70 -19.35
C ILE A 322 -29.89 -20.79 -19.07
N ASP A 323 -29.43 -21.46 -20.13
CA ASP A 323 -28.43 -22.52 -20.12
C ASP A 323 -27.03 -21.96 -19.85
N ILE A 324 -26.72 -21.73 -18.56
CA ILE A 324 -25.35 -21.74 -18.04
C ILE A 324 -25.44 -22.42 -16.66
N PRO A 325 -24.73 -23.54 -16.40
CA PRO A 325 -24.87 -24.25 -15.14
C PRO A 325 -24.32 -23.39 -14.00
N ILE A 326 -25.20 -23.06 -13.07
CA ILE A 326 -24.86 -22.64 -11.70
C ILE A 326 -24.35 -23.89 -10.98
N PRO A 327 -23.15 -23.91 -10.37
CA PRO A 327 -22.80 -24.99 -9.46
C PRO A 327 -23.70 -24.89 -8.21
N SER A 328 -24.58 -25.86 -8.02
CA SER A 328 -25.27 -26.08 -6.74
C SER A 328 -24.26 -26.50 -5.67
N LYS A 329 -24.43 -25.98 -4.45
CA LYS A 329 -23.57 -26.14 -3.25
C LYS A 329 -23.40 -27.57 -2.70
N SER A 330 -23.49 -28.62 -3.52
CA SER A 330 -23.33 -30.00 -3.08
C SER A 330 -22.52 -30.79 -4.09
N GLU A 331 -21.20 -30.57 -4.13
CA GLU A 331 -20.17 -31.53 -4.57
C GLU A 331 -18.80 -30.82 -4.57
N LEU A 332 -18.24 -30.64 -3.37
CA LEU A 332 -16.79 -30.49 -3.20
C LEU A 332 -16.28 -31.76 -2.52
N SER A 333 -16.17 -32.82 -3.31
CA SER A 333 -15.21 -33.88 -3.08
C SER A 333 -14.51 -34.17 -4.40
N LEU A 334 -13.21 -33.86 -4.45
CA LEU A 334 -12.28 -34.34 -5.47
C LEU A 334 -12.56 -35.81 -5.82
N GLU A 335 -12.74 -36.13 -7.09
CA GLU A 335 -11.94 -37.16 -7.78
C GLU A 335 -12.12 -37.13 -9.32
N ARG A 336 -10.97 -37.08 -10.00
CA ARG A 336 -10.59 -37.73 -11.27
C ARG A 336 -11.23 -37.35 -12.62
N TRP A 337 -10.32 -37.02 -13.54
CA TRP A 337 -10.47 -37.03 -15.00
C TRP A 337 -10.95 -38.37 -15.58
N ALA A 338 -11.76 -38.30 -16.66
CA ALA A 338 -11.52 -38.88 -18.00
C ALA A 338 -12.76 -39.52 -18.66
N SER A 339 -12.82 -39.37 -20.00
CA SER A 339 -13.74 -39.98 -20.99
C SER A 339 -15.15 -39.36 -21.05
N GLY A 340 -15.79 -39.13 -22.20
CA GLY A 340 -15.47 -39.36 -23.61
C GLY A 340 -16.78 -39.21 -24.41
N VAL A 341 -16.68 -38.64 -25.62
CA VAL A 341 -17.49 -38.98 -26.81
C VAL A 341 -19.00 -38.58 -26.85
N VAL A 342 -19.27 -37.53 -27.63
CA VAL A 342 -20.17 -37.42 -28.83
C VAL A 342 -21.68 -37.73 -28.74
N ASN A 343 -22.42 -36.91 -29.52
CA ASN A 343 -23.75 -37.10 -30.12
C ASN A 343 -24.99 -36.75 -29.27
N ASP A 344 -26.10 -36.25 -29.80
CA ASP A 344 -26.50 -35.68 -31.10
C ASP A 344 -27.95 -35.15 -30.90
N CYS A 345 -28.51 -34.54 -31.95
CA CYS A 345 -29.94 -34.37 -32.25
C CYS A 345 -30.65 -33.08 -31.81
N SER A 346 -30.65 -32.16 -32.76
CA SER A 346 -31.80 -31.39 -33.28
C SER A 346 -33.20 -32.00 -33.10
N GLU A 347 -34.23 -31.15 -32.95
CA GLU A 347 -35.29 -31.00 -33.95
C GLU A 347 -36.30 -29.87 -33.62
N GLU A 348 -36.76 -29.23 -34.69
CA GLU A 348 -37.78 -28.19 -34.83
C GLU A 348 -39.20 -28.76 -34.68
N VAL A 349 -40.18 -27.95 -34.23
CA VAL A 349 -41.54 -27.94 -34.82
C VAL A 349 -42.16 -26.53 -34.72
N ASN A 350 -42.67 -26.08 -35.86
CA ASN A 350 -43.38 -24.84 -36.17
C ASN A 350 -44.76 -24.66 -35.51
N GLY A 351 -45.23 -23.40 -35.42
CA GLY A 351 -46.62 -23.07 -35.81
C GLY A 351 -47.36 -21.98 -35.03
N LEU A 352 -47.78 -20.94 -35.77
CA LEU A 352 -48.95 -20.04 -35.61
C LEU A 352 -48.80 -18.66 -34.93
N GLY A 353 -48.62 -17.62 -35.78
CA GLY A 353 -49.69 -16.68 -36.16
C GLY A 353 -50.03 -15.48 -35.25
N CYS A 354 -49.59 -14.29 -35.67
CA CYS A 354 -50.13 -12.91 -35.50
C CYS A 354 -50.78 -12.47 -34.17
N ASP A 355 -50.31 -11.36 -33.59
CA ASP A 355 -50.93 -10.06 -33.87
C ASP A 355 -50.10 -8.84 -33.40
N ILE A 356 -50.13 -7.82 -34.26
CA ILE A 356 -49.55 -6.49 -34.09
C ILE A 356 -50.51 -5.66 -33.23
N GLY A 357 -50.05 -5.19 -32.07
CA GLY A 357 -50.83 -4.24 -31.28
C GLY A 357 -50.32 -4.00 -29.87
N SER A 358 -49.24 -3.22 -29.72
CA SER A 358 -49.00 -2.33 -28.56
C SER A 358 -47.58 -1.71 -28.58
N MET A 359 -47.21 -1.06 -29.68
CA MET A 359 -46.25 0.06 -29.62
C MET A 359 -46.97 1.27 -28.98
N SER A 360 -46.94 1.39 -27.66
CA SER A 360 -47.15 2.69 -26.98
C SER A 360 -46.99 2.67 -25.45
N ILE A 361 -46.83 1.52 -24.78
CA ILE A 361 -46.82 1.48 -23.28
C ILE A 361 -45.39 1.40 -22.68
N LEU A 362 -44.33 1.38 -23.51
CA LEU A 362 -42.94 1.21 -23.03
C LEU A 362 -42.21 2.51 -22.66
N SER A 363 -42.75 3.71 -22.94
CA SER A 363 -42.04 4.97 -22.65
C SER A 363 -42.26 5.50 -21.22
N GLU A 364 -43.40 5.20 -20.59
CA GLU A 364 -43.71 5.74 -19.25
C GLU A 364 -43.27 4.84 -18.09
N ARG A 365 -43.00 3.55 -18.34
CA ARG A 365 -42.57 2.59 -17.30
C ARG A 365 -41.08 2.70 -16.91
N ASN A 366 -40.24 3.29 -17.77
CA ASN A 366 -38.80 3.41 -17.54
C ASN A 366 -38.42 4.52 -16.54
N THR A 367 -39.27 5.53 -16.33
CA THR A 367 -38.92 6.70 -15.51
C THR A 367 -39.06 6.47 -13.99
N MET A 368 -39.95 5.55 -13.56
CA MET A 368 -40.14 5.23 -12.14
C MET A 368 -39.13 4.20 -11.60
N VAL A 369 -38.71 3.21 -12.41
CA VAL A 369 -37.72 2.19 -12.00
C VAL A 369 -36.31 2.76 -11.90
N HIS A 370 -35.98 3.77 -12.72
CA HIS A 370 -34.66 4.42 -12.69
C HIS A 370 -34.35 5.14 -11.36
N LYS A 371 -35.37 5.59 -10.61
CA LYS A 371 -35.16 6.31 -9.34
C LYS A 371 -34.78 5.41 -8.16
N SER A 372 -35.27 4.16 -8.09
CA SER A 372 -34.90 3.23 -7.01
C SER A 372 -33.66 2.38 -7.33
N MET A 373 -33.34 2.20 -8.63
CA MET A 373 -32.19 1.43 -9.10
C MET A 373 -30.88 2.22 -9.18
N SER A 374 -30.92 3.56 -9.19
CA SER A 374 -29.72 4.41 -9.32
C SER A 374 -28.60 4.06 -8.32
N PRO A 375 -28.86 3.92 -7.01
CA PRO A 375 -27.79 3.67 -6.04
C PRO A 375 -27.11 2.31 -6.24
N ILE A 376 -27.89 1.27 -6.58
CA ILE A 376 -27.37 -0.10 -6.78
C ILE A 376 -26.53 -0.16 -8.05
N VAL A 377 -27.01 0.45 -9.13
CA VAL A 377 -26.29 0.53 -10.41
C VAL A 377 -24.96 1.27 -10.23
N ASP A 378 -24.93 2.34 -9.45
CA ASP A 378 -23.71 3.10 -9.21
C ASP A 378 -22.73 2.34 -8.31
N VAL A 379 -23.21 1.63 -7.27
CA VAL A 379 -22.35 0.74 -6.47
C VAL A 379 -21.73 -0.36 -7.33
N LEU A 380 -22.50 -0.99 -8.22
CA LEU A 380 -21.99 -2.02 -9.14
C LEU A 380 -20.94 -1.47 -10.11
N LYS A 381 -21.16 -0.29 -10.71
CA LYS A 381 -20.15 0.33 -11.57
C LYS A 381 -18.83 0.55 -10.85
N ILE A 382 -18.90 1.03 -9.60
CA ILE A 382 -17.70 1.28 -8.80
C ILE A 382 -17.02 -0.05 -8.43
N THR A 383 -17.75 -1.09 -8.04
CA THR A 383 -17.13 -2.41 -7.73
C THR A 383 -16.47 -3.06 -8.94
N PHE A 384 -17.10 -3.02 -10.12
CA PHE A 384 -16.47 -3.46 -11.37
C PHE A 384 -15.18 -2.70 -11.66
N ASN A 385 -15.21 -1.37 -11.48
CA ASN A 385 -14.04 -0.53 -11.70
C ASN A 385 -12.90 -0.86 -10.73
N ASP A 386 -13.21 -0.98 -9.43
CA ASP A 386 -12.23 -1.31 -8.38
C ASP A 386 -11.57 -2.67 -8.67
N LEU A 387 -12.35 -3.68 -9.08
CA LEU A 387 -11.83 -5.00 -9.45
C LEU A 387 -10.97 -5.00 -10.71
N ILE A 388 -11.37 -4.27 -11.75
CA ILE A 388 -10.57 -4.18 -13.00
C ILE A 388 -9.22 -3.48 -12.72
N HIS A 389 -9.20 -2.45 -11.88
CA HIS A 389 -7.96 -1.83 -11.44
C HIS A 389 -7.11 -2.77 -10.57
N ALA A 390 -7.74 -3.58 -9.70
CA ALA A 390 -7.04 -4.57 -8.91
C ALA A 390 -6.42 -5.68 -9.77
N CYS A 391 -7.12 -6.12 -10.83
CA CYS A 391 -6.58 -7.06 -11.83
C CYS A 391 -5.34 -6.48 -12.52
N ALA A 392 -5.29 -5.17 -12.77
CA ALA A 392 -4.10 -4.52 -13.32
C ALA A 392 -2.90 -4.58 -12.36
N LEU A 393 -3.12 -4.47 -11.05
CA LEU A 393 -2.06 -4.61 -10.05
C LEU A 393 -1.59 -6.06 -9.88
N ALA A 394 -2.49 -7.03 -10.07
CA ALA A 394 -2.19 -8.46 -9.98
C ALA A 394 -1.69 -9.06 -11.31
N HIS A 395 -1.64 -8.27 -12.39
CA HIS A 395 -1.31 -8.71 -13.75
C HIS A 395 -2.24 -9.82 -14.30
N ASP A 396 -3.51 -9.83 -13.89
CA ASP A 396 -4.52 -10.79 -14.38
C ASP A 396 -5.38 -10.16 -15.49
N CYS A 397 -4.89 -10.25 -16.73
CA CYS A 397 -5.61 -9.71 -17.88
C CYS A 397 -6.90 -10.49 -18.22
N ILE A 398 -6.95 -11.80 -17.95
CA ILE A 398 -8.07 -12.66 -18.34
C ILE A 398 -9.30 -12.29 -17.50
N LEU A 399 -9.12 -12.13 -16.19
CA LEU A 399 -10.19 -11.70 -15.31
C LEU A 399 -10.65 -10.28 -15.63
N ALA A 400 -9.73 -9.36 -15.92
CA ALA A 400 -10.06 -7.98 -16.29
C ALA A 400 -10.94 -7.90 -17.55
N GLU A 401 -10.59 -8.64 -18.60
CA GLU A 401 -11.38 -8.70 -19.85
C GLU A 401 -12.75 -9.32 -19.62
N LYS A 402 -12.81 -10.42 -18.85
CA LYS A 402 -14.07 -11.09 -18.49
C LYS A 402 -15.00 -10.15 -17.71
N LEU A 403 -14.47 -9.44 -16.71
CA LEU A 403 -15.22 -8.46 -15.93
C LEU A 403 -15.74 -7.32 -16.80
N PHE A 404 -14.92 -6.82 -17.72
CA PHE A 404 -15.31 -5.76 -18.63
C PHE A 404 -16.42 -6.19 -19.60
N GLN A 405 -16.33 -7.41 -20.16
CA GLN A 405 -17.39 -7.99 -20.99
C GLN A 405 -18.68 -8.19 -20.19
N GLN A 406 -18.60 -8.73 -18.97
CA GLN A 406 -19.76 -8.89 -18.09
C GLN A 406 -20.44 -7.55 -17.80
N MET A 407 -19.65 -6.50 -17.49
CA MET A 407 -20.17 -5.16 -17.26
C MET A 407 -20.97 -4.65 -18.48
N GLN A 408 -20.47 -4.87 -19.69
CA GLN A 408 -21.15 -4.49 -20.93
C GLN A 408 -22.42 -5.30 -21.18
N ASN A 409 -22.38 -6.61 -20.93
CA ASN A 409 -23.52 -7.51 -21.13
C ASN A 409 -24.69 -7.19 -20.19
N ILE A 410 -24.39 -6.71 -18.98
CA ILE A 410 -25.40 -6.24 -18.00
C ILE A 410 -25.98 -4.86 -18.39
N GLY A 411 -25.43 -4.20 -19.42
CA GLY A 411 -25.86 -2.89 -19.89
C GLY A 411 -25.30 -1.73 -19.05
N LEU A 412 -24.27 -1.97 -18.23
CA LEU A 412 -23.61 -0.92 -17.45
C LEU A 412 -22.68 -0.10 -18.35
N LYS A 413 -22.87 1.21 -18.38
CA LYS A 413 -21.95 2.13 -19.07
C LYS A 413 -20.62 2.19 -18.31
N ALA A 414 -19.56 1.68 -18.91
CA ALA A 414 -18.21 1.75 -18.38
C ALA A 414 -17.74 3.22 -18.29
N PRO A 415 -17.35 3.72 -17.11
CA PRO A 415 -16.77 5.04 -16.95
C PRO A 415 -15.35 5.09 -17.51
N GLU A 416 -14.77 6.28 -17.63
CA GLU A 416 -13.43 6.47 -18.19
C GLU A 416 -12.34 5.74 -17.40
N GLU A 417 -12.50 5.69 -16.06
CA GLU A 417 -11.65 4.94 -15.12
C GLU A 417 -11.48 3.48 -15.53
N THR A 418 -12.57 2.84 -15.95
CA THR A 418 -12.58 1.41 -16.22
C THR A 418 -11.73 1.04 -17.43
N TYR A 419 -11.68 1.92 -18.44
CA TYR A 419 -10.78 1.74 -19.57
C TYR A 419 -9.32 1.92 -19.16
N ASP A 420 -9.00 2.83 -18.24
CA ASP A 420 -7.63 3.01 -17.72
C ASP A 420 -7.15 1.76 -16.97
N GLY A 421 -7.99 1.19 -16.11
CA GLY A 421 -7.70 -0.07 -15.43
C GLY A 421 -7.50 -1.23 -16.41
N LEU A 422 -8.39 -1.37 -17.40
CA LEU A 422 -8.30 -2.41 -18.40
C LEU A 422 -7.04 -2.28 -19.27
N ILE A 423 -6.70 -1.06 -19.72
CA ILE A 423 -5.49 -0.81 -20.51
C ILE A 423 -4.24 -1.22 -19.73
N LYS A 424 -4.15 -0.87 -18.44
CA LYS A 424 -3.03 -1.27 -17.59
C LYS A 424 -2.91 -2.80 -17.45
N ALA A 425 -4.03 -3.48 -17.18
CA ALA A 425 -4.05 -4.95 -17.07
C ALA A 425 -3.64 -5.64 -18.37
N VAL A 426 -4.12 -5.14 -19.51
CA VAL A 426 -3.86 -5.73 -20.83
C VAL A 426 -2.44 -5.49 -21.31
N ILE A 427 -1.87 -4.30 -21.08
CA ILE A 427 -0.48 -3.97 -21.47
C ILE A 427 0.51 -4.92 -20.82
N ASP A 428 0.35 -5.20 -19.52
CA ASP A 428 1.31 -5.99 -18.76
C ASP A 428 1.36 -7.47 -19.23
N SER A 429 0.26 -8.00 -19.75
CA SER A 429 0.19 -9.40 -20.21
C SER A 429 0.29 -9.59 -21.73
N LYS A 430 -0.34 -8.70 -22.51
CA LYS A 430 -0.50 -8.85 -23.98
C LYS A 430 0.24 -7.77 -24.78
N GLY A 431 0.92 -6.83 -24.11
CA GLY A 431 1.68 -5.76 -24.76
C GLY A 431 0.83 -4.57 -25.22
N PHE A 432 1.48 -3.58 -25.85
CA PHE A 432 0.82 -2.35 -26.28
C PHE A 432 -0.26 -2.51 -27.37
N PRO A 433 -0.21 -3.47 -28.32
CA PRO A 433 -1.22 -3.53 -29.39
C PRO A 433 -2.64 -3.75 -28.85
N ALA A 434 -2.77 -4.62 -27.84
CA ALA A 434 -4.03 -4.87 -27.16
C ALA A 434 -4.48 -3.64 -26.33
N GLY A 435 -3.55 -2.95 -25.68
CA GLY A 435 -3.85 -1.66 -25.02
C GLY A 435 -4.35 -0.58 -25.99
N MET A 436 -3.79 -0.53 -27.21
CA MET A 436 -4.22 0.39 -28.27
C MET A 436 -5.59 0.04 -28.84
N GLU A 437 -5.97 -1.23 -28.90
CA GLU A 437 -7.32 -1.65 -29.26
C GLU A 437 -8.35 -1.13 -28.26
N VAL A 438 -8.08 -1.28 -26.96
CA VAL A 438 -8.95 -0.74 -25.89
C VAL A 438 -9.02 0.79 -25.96
N LEU A 439 -7.92 1.49 -26.27
CA LEU A 439 -7.93 2.94 -26.50
C LEU A 439 -8.85 3.33 -27.66
N LYS A 440 -8.79 2.60 -28.79
CA LYS A 440 -9.68 2.83 -29.95
C LYS A 440 -11.14 2.57 -29.57
N MET A 441 -11.43 1.54 -28.77
CA MET A 441 -12.77 1.28 -28.26
C MET A 441 -13.30 2.42 -27.39
N MET A 442 -12.45 2.99 -26.52
CA MET A 442 -12.79 4.15 -25.69
C MET A 442 -13.12 5.38 -26.55
N GLN A 443 -12.30 5.67 -27.57
CA GLN A 443 -12.49 6.80 -28.48
C GLN A 443 -13.75 6.67 -29.34
N ARG A 444 -14.10 5.45 -29.81
CA ARG A 444 -15.36 5.18 -30.54
C ARG A 444 -16.59 5.51 -29.71
N LYS A 445 -16.50 5.45 -28.38
CA LYS A 445 -17.56 5.84 -27.45
C LYS A 445 -17.51 7.33 -27.06
N ILE A 446 -16.69 8.13 -27.75
CA ILE A 446 -16.53 9.57 -27.54
C ILE A 446 -16.02 9.89 -26.12
N LEU A 447 -15.31 8.94 -25.50
CA LEU A 447 -14.65 9.14 -24.20
C LEU A 447 -13.22 9.63 -24.43
N LYS A 448 -12.78 10.62 -23.64
CA LYS A 448 -11.43 11.16 -23.76
C LYS A 448 -10.46 10.37 -22.87
N PRO A 449 -9.33 9.87 -23.41
CA PRO A 449 -8.38 9.14 -22.59
C PRO A 449 -7.74 10.05 -21.55
N ARG A 450 -7.53 9.50 -20.35
CA ARG A 450 -6.84 10.23 -19.29
C ARG A 450 -5.38 10.40 -19.63
N LYS A 451 -4.78 11.48 -19.13
CA LYS A 451 -3.34 11.75 -19.27
C LYS A 451 -2.48 10.57 -18.78
N ALA A 452 -2.89 9.93 -17.68
CA ALA A 452 -2.21 8.75 -17.13
C ALA A 452 -2.27 7.53 -18.07
N THR A 453 -3.41 7.32 -18.75
CA THR A 453 -3.60 6.23 -19.72
C THR A 453 -2.69 6.41 -20.94
N LEU A 454 -2.66 7.62 -21.52
CA LEU A 454 -1.78 7.95 -22.64
C LEU A 454 -0.31 7.80 -22.28
N ALA A 455 0.09 8.24 -21.08
CA ALA A 455 1.46 8.09 -20.59
C ALA A 455 1.84 6.61 -20.37
N THR A 456 0.91 5.78 -19.90
CA THR A 456 1.12 4.33 -19.74
C THR A 456 1.31 3.65 -21.10
N LEU A 457 0.47 3.96 -22.08
CA LEU A 457 0.59 3.45 -23.45
C LEU A 457 1.88 3.92 -24.12
N SER A 458 2.27 5.19 -23.95
CA SER A 458 3.53 5.71 -24.48
C SER A 458 4.74 4.96 -23.91
N LYS A 459 4.74 4.68 -22.59
CA LYS A 459 5.76 3.84 -21.96
C LYS A 459 5.82 2.45 -22.60
N ALA A 460 4.67 1.82 -22.83
CA ALA A 460 4.59 0.49 -23.45
C ALA A 460 5.05 0.49 -24.92
N CYS A 461 4.69 1.51 -25.69
CA CYS A 461 5.17 1.67 -27.07
C CYS A 461 6.70 1.87 -27.07
N SER A 462 7.24 2.65 -26.12
CA SER A 462 8.69 2.87 -25.99
C SER A 462 9.46 1.59 -25.66
N THR A 463 8.88 0.68 -24.86
CA THR A 463 9.54 -0.60 -24.54
C THR A 463 9.61 -1.54 -25.73
N GLU A 464 8.64 -1.49 -26.64
CA GLU A 464 8.61 -2.24 -27.90
C GLU A 464 9.28 -1.48 -29.06
N LEU A 465 9.97 -0.37 -28.80
CA LEU A 465 10.68 0.47 -29.78
C LEU A 465 9.80 1.15 -30.85
N GLU A 466 8.49 1.24 -30.63
CA GLU A 466 7.54 1.97 -31.48
C GLU A 466 7.52 3.46 -31.10
N LEU A 467 8.63 4.16 -31.39
CA LEU A 467 8.92 5.49 -30.85
C LEU A 467 8.01 6.59 -31.43
N ASP A 468 7.63 6.50 -32.70
CA ASP A 468 6.79 7.52 -33.35
C ASP A 468 5.37 7.53 -32.76
N LEU A 469 4.82 6.34 -32.50
CA LEU A 469 3.55 6.19 -31.81
C LEU A 469 3.66 6.66 -30.35
N ALA A 470 4.74 6.30 -29.66
CA ALA A 470 4.99 6.72 -28.28
C ALA A 470 5.06 8.25 -28.14
N GLU A 471 5.67 8.94 -29.11
CA GLU A 471 5.70 10.40 -29.16
C GLU A 471 4.33 11.00 -29.49
N ALA A 472 3.61 10.46 -30.47
CA ALA A 472 2.27 10.92 -30.83
C ALA A 472 1.29 10.83 -29.64
N LEU A 473 1.43 9.81 -28.80
CA LEU A 473 0.65 9.66 -27.57
C LEU A 473 1.02 10.71 -26.50
N VAL A 474 2.29 11.08 -26.39
CA VAL A 474 2.76 12.12 -25.46
C VAL A 474 2.36 13.51 -25.93
N ASP A 475 2.40 13.77 -27.23
CA ASP A 475 2.02 15.05 -27.83
C ASP A 475 0.52 15.35 -27.62
N GLN A 476 -0.32 14.31 -27.45
CA GLN A 476 -1.73 14.45 -27.06
C GLN A 476 -1.93 14.92 -25.60
N ILE A 477 -0.90 14.85 -24.74
CA ILE A 477 -1.00 15.19 -23.32
C ILE A 477 -0.66 16.68 -23.11
N THR A 478 -1.69 17.52 -23.02
CA THR A 478 -1.51 18.93 -22.62
C THR A 478 -1.04 19.03 -21.17
N ARG A 479 0.16 19.59 -20.93
CA ARG A 479 0.82 19.67 -19.61
C ARG A 479 0.88 18.31 -18.91
N CYS A 480 1.89 17.50 -19.24
CA CYS A 480 2.14 16.20 -18.64
C CYS A 480 2.94 16.38 -17.33
N PRO A 481 2.41 16.02 -16.15
CA PRO A 481 3.18 16.10 -14.91
C PRO A 481 4.13 14.90 -14.72
N TYR A 482 4.04 13.87 -15.57
CA TYR A 482 4.70 12.59 -15.34
C TYR A 482 6.03 12.49 -16.10
N PRO A 483 7.15 12.22 -15.41
CA PRO A 483 8.45 12.06 -16.08
C PRO A 483 8.64 10.67 -16.72
N TYR A 484 7.92 9.65 -16.26
CA TYR A 484 8.12 8.26 -16.68
C TYR A 484 7.92 7.98 -18.19
N PRO A 485 6.96 8.57 -18.95
CA PRO A 485 6.85 8.30 -20.39
C PRO A 485 8.05 8.86 -21.16
N TYR A 486 8.54 10.05 -20.79
CA TYR A 486 9.74 10.65 -21.38
C TYR A 486 10.99 9.82 -21.05
N ASN A 487 11.12 9.34 -19.82
CA ASN A 487 12.22 8.46 -19.43
C ASN A 487 12.19 7.11 -20.18
N ALA A 488 11.01 6.60 -20.52
CA ALA A 488 10.87 5.39 -21.34
C ALA A 488 11.32 5.66 -22.78
N LEU A 489 10.88 6.77 -23.38
CA LEU A 489 11.34 7.24 -24.69
C LEU A 489 12.87 7.44 -24.73
N LEU A 490 13.44 8.12 -23.73
CA LEU A 490 14.89 8.32 -23.62
C LEU A 490 15.64 6.99 -23.49
N ARG A 491 15.11 6.03 -22.72
CA ARG A 491 15.69 4.68 -22.63
C ARG A 491 15.66 3.99 -23.99
N ALA A 492 14.56 4.09 -24.72
CA ALA A 492 14.47 3.49 -26.04
C ALA A 492 15.45 4.16 -27.03
N CYS A 493 15.62 5.49 -26.96
CA CYS A 493 16.66 6.20 -27.70
C CYS A 493 18.08 5.72 -27.34
N THR A 494 18.32 5.27 -26.11
CA THR A 494 19.63 4.69 -25.73
C THR A 494 19.91 3.33 -26.38
N LEU A 495 18.86 2.60 -26.75
CA LEU A 495 18.95 1.31 -27.45
C LEU A 495 19.07 1.50 -28.96
N THR A 496 18.36 2.49 -29.54
CA THR A 496 18.42 2.80 -30.98
C THR A 496 19.55 3.76 -31.36
N ASN A 497 20.27 4.31 -30.36
CA ASN A 497 21.37 5.27 -30.52
C ASN A 497 20.97 6.61 -31.17
N GLU A 498 19.70 7.02 -31.03
CA GLU A 498 19.16 8.25 -31.63
C GLU A 498 19.35 9.49 -30.74
N LEU A 499 20.56 10.08 -30.80
CA LEU A 499 20.93 11.22 -29.94
C LEU A 499 20.08 12.47 -30.17
N GLU A 500 19.81 12.81 -31.42
CA GLU A 500 18.99 13.98 -31.77
C GLU A 500 17.56 13.85 -31.25
N ARG A 501 17.01 12.63 -31.31
CA ARG A 501 15.68 12.33 -30.81
C ARG A 501 15.62 12.49 -29.30
N ALA A 502 16.64 12.01 -28.57
CA ALA A 502 16.69 12.19 -27.12
C ALA A 502 16.70 13.68 -26.71
N VAL A 503 17.39 14.55 -27.46
CA VAL A 503 17.35 16.00 -27.22
C VAL A 503 15.95 16.57 -27.46
N ARG A 504 15.27 16.15 -28.53
CA ARG A 504 13.87 16.53 -28.80
C ARG A 504 12.93 16.07 -27.68
N VAL A 505 13.08 14.83 -27.20
CA VAL A 505 12.28 14.28 -26.09
C VAL A 505 12.49 15.10 -24.81
N LEU A 506 13.71 15.50 -24.49
CA LEU A 506 13.99 16.37 -23.34
C LEU A 506 13.38 17.77 -23.51
N ALA A 507 13.42 18.34 -24.72
CA ALA A 507 12.77 19.61 -25.01
C ALA A 507 11.23 19.51 -24.85
N LYS A 508 10.62 18.45 -25.39
CA LYS A 508 9.19 18.14 -25.23
C LYS A 508 8.81 18.00 -23.74
N MET A 509 9.62 17.29 -22.96
CA MET A 509 9.43 17.13 -21.51
C MET A 509 9.31 18.49 -20.80
N LYS A 510 10.21 19.43 -21.13
CA LYS A 510 10.21 20.79 -20.55
C LYS A 510 9.03 21.62 -21.01
N GLN A 511 8.69 21.57 -22.30
CA GLN A 511 7.51 22.26 -22.85
C GLN A 511 6.22 21.76 -22.19
N ALA A 512 6.13 20.47 -21.92
CA ALA A 512 5.00 19.84 -21.23
C ALA A 512 4.99 20.08 -19.72
N THR A 513 5.90 20.89 -19.17
CA THR A 513 6.06 21.19 -17.73
C THR A 513 6.35 19.96 -16.84
N ALA A 514 6.78 18.84 -17.43
CA ALA A 514 7.25 17.68 -16.69
C ALA A 514 8.63 18.00 -16.09
N LYS A 515 8.79 17.84 -14.78
CA LYS A 515 10.09 18.03 -14.12
C LYS A 515 10.98 16.82 -14.41
N PRO A 516 12.18 17.02 -15.02
CA PRO A 516 13.18 15.97 -15.12
C PRO A 516 13.50 15.38 -13.76
N ASP A 517 13.80 14.08 -13.71
CA ASP A 517 14.30 13.42 -12.51
C ASP A 517 15.75 12.94 -12.74
N ILE A 518 16.39 12.40 -11.69
CA ILE A 518 17.76 11.89 -11.81
C ILE A 518 17.89 10.82 -12.90
N LYS A 519 16.83 10.03 -13.13
CA LYS A 519 16.80 8.97 -14.14
C LYS A 519 16.80 9.54 -15.56
N THR A 520 16.16 10.69 -15.78
CA THR A 520 16.26 11.45 -17.05
C THR A 520 17.73 11.74 -17.37
N TYR A 521 18.47 12.31 -16.42
CA TYR A 521 19.89 12.66 -16.63
C TYR A 521 20.81 11.45 -16.71
N GLU A 522 20.55 10.40 -15.94
CA GLU A 522 21.28 9.13 -16.07
C GLU A 522 21.22 8.57 -17.49
N LEU A 523 20.04 8.59 -18.12
CA LEU A 523 19.84 8.13 -19.50
C LEU A 523 20.53 9.03 -20.51
N LEU A 524 20.49 10.35 -20.30
CA LEU A 524 21.22 11.31 -21.13
C LEU A 524 22.73 11.07 -21.03
N PHE A 525 23.32 11.00 -19.83
CA PHE A 525 24.75 10.70 -19.70
C PHE A 525 25.12 9.34 -20.26
N TYR A 526 24.22 8.35 -20.17
CA TYR A 526 24.44 7.04 -20.78
C TYR A 526 24.52 7.11 -22.31
N LEU A 527 23.53 7.73 -22.95
CA LEU A 527 23.43 7.84 -24.41
C LEU A 527 24.58 8.68 -24.99
N PHE A 528 24.84 9.83 -24.38
CA PHE A 528 25.85 10.78 -24.88
C PHE A 528 27.29 10.27 -24.75
N GLY A 529 27.51 9.16 -24.03
CA GLY A 529 28.80 8.47 -23.92
C GLY A 529 29.01 7.27 -24.86
N ASN A 530 27.99 6.85 -25.61
CA ASN A 530 28.07 5.68 -26.50
C ASN A 530 28.18 6.05 -27.99
N VAL A 531 27.92 7.30 -28.38
CA VAL A 531 27.90 7.71 -29.80
C VAL A 531 29.30 8.05 -30.30
N ASN A 532 30.18 7.06 -30.39
CA ASN A 532 31.39 7.16 -31.21
C ASN A 532 31.02 6.81 -32.65
N HIS A 533 30.50 7.80 -33.40
CA HIS A 533 30.53 7.80 -34.86
C HIS A 533 31.94 8.23 -35.33
N PRO A 534 32.34 7.92 -36.58
CA PRO A 534 33.60 7.30 -36.99
C PRO A 534 34.77 8.30 -37.07
N TYR A 535 34.93 9.16 -36.07
CA TYR A 535 36.11 9.99 -35.96
C TYR A 535 37.15 9.15 -35.25
N GLU A 536 38.29 8.99 -35.91
CA GLU A 536 39.49 8.33 -35.40
C GLU A 536 39.68 8.63 -33.90
N GLN A 537 40.02 7.59 -33.13
CA GLN A 537 40.21 7.62 -31.68
C GLN A 537 40.68 8.99 -31.17
N GLY A 538 39.84 9.66 -30.37
CA GLY A 538 40.27 10.76 -29.51
C GLY A 538 40.65 12.07 -30.20
N ASN A 539 40.08 12.40 -31.37
CA ASN A 539 40.31 13.73 -31.97
C ASN A 539 39.84 14.86 -31.01
N LEU A 540 40.63 15.95 -30.89
CA LEU A 540 40.34 17.10 -30.02
C LEU A 540 38.94 17.71 -30.28
N LEU A 541 38.49 17.64 -31.53
CA LEU A 541 37.16 18.09 -31.95
C LEU A 541 36.04 17.24 -31.31
N SER A 542 36.25 15.93 -31.17
CA SER A 542 35.32 14.99 -30.50
C SER A 542 35.20 15.31 -29.02
N GLN A 543 36.35 15.46 -28.35
CA GLN A 543 36.42 15.81 -26.92
C GLN A 543 35.72 17.14 -26.62
N ALA A 544 35.93 18.16 -27.45
CA ALA A 544 35.29 19.46 -27.29
C ALA A 544 33.75 19.37 -27.41
N VAL A 545 33.25 18.55 -28.35
CA VAL A 545 31.81 18.32 -28.55
C VAL A 545 31.20 17.56 -27.38
N VAL A 546 31.84 16.48 -26.91
CA VAL A 546 31.36 15.71 -25.75
C VAL A 546 31.39 16.55 -24.47
N ALA A 547 32.48 17.28 -24.22
CA ALA A 547 32.58 18.18 -23.08
C ALA A 547 31.48 19.26 -23.09
N LYS A 548 31.18 19.83 -24.27
CA LYS A 548 30.09 20.81 -24.41
C LYS A 548 28.72 20.18 -24.12
N ARG A 549 28.46 18.97 -24.64
CA ARG A 549 27.21 18.24 -24.39
C ARG A 549 27.02 17.92 -22.91
N ILE A 550 28.04 17.39 -22.25
CA ILE A 550 28.03 17.08 -20.80
C ILE A 550 27.75 18.35 -19.98
N LYS A 551 28.47 19.44 -20.25
CA LYS A 551 28.28 20.71 -19.53
C LYS A 551 26.86 21.27 -19.68
N ILE A 552 26.24 21.15 -20.86
CA ILE A 552 24.86 21.58 -21.07
C ILE A 552 23.90 20.75 -20.23
N ILE A 553 24.09 19.43 -20.18
CA ILE A 553 23.24 18.52 -19.40
C ILE A 553 23.41 18.79 -17.89
N GLU A 554 24.64 18.97 -17.41
CA GLU A 554 24.93 19.31 -16.00
C GLU A 554 24.35 20.67 -15.59
N ALA A 555 24.46 21.68 -16.46
CA ALA A 555 23.86 22.99 -16.20
C ALA A 555 22.33 22.91 -16.08
N ASP A 556 21.68 22.11 -16.92
CA ASP A 556 20.24 21.86 -16.84
C ASP A 556 19.85 21.07 -15.59
N MET A 557 20.65 20.06 -15.23
CA MET A 557 20.48 19.27 -14.01
C MET A 557 20.58 20.14 -12.76
N ALA A 558 21.58 21.02 -12.69
CA ALA A 558 21.75 21.98 -11.60
C ALA A 558 20.61 23.01 -11.54
N LYS A 559 20.13 23.51 -12.70
CA LYS A 559 18.97 24.42 -12.78
C LYS A 559 17.70 23.79 -12.19
N ASN A 560 17.53 22.48 -12.32
CA ASN A 560 16.41 21.73 -11.76
C ASN A 560 16.64 21.30 -10.29
N GLY A 561 17.76 21.68 -9.68
CA GLY A 561 18.10 21.35 -8.29
C GLY A 561 18.43 19.87 -8.07
N ILE A 562 18.84 19.14 -9.12
CA ILE A 562 19.11 17.72 -9.07
C ILE A 562 20.60 17.50 -8.89
N GLN A 563 20.97 16.68 -7.91
CA GLN A 563 22.35 16.36 -7.59
C GLN A 563 22.76 15.00 -8.16
N HIS A 564 24.06 14.83 -8.38
CA HIS A 564 24.59 13.58 -8.87
C HIS A 564 24.40 12.43 -7.87
N ASN A 565 24.05 11.25 -8.40
CA ASN A 565 24.13 9.98 -7.70
C ASN A 565 25.24 9.09 -8.31
N SER A 566 25.55 7.96 -7.65
CA SER A 566 26.58 7.00 -8.09
C SER A 566 26.42 6.59 -9.57
N ARG A 567 25.18 6.27 -9.99
CA ARG A 567 24.89 5.81 -11.35
C ARG A 567 25.10 6.90 -12.41
N SER A 568 24.70 8.13 -12.13
CA SER A 568 24.90 9.28 -13.04
C SER A 568 26.40 9.59 -13.23
N ILE A 569 27.19 9.57 -12.15
CA ILE A 569 28.64 9.80 -12.21
C ILE A 569 29.33 8.66 -12.95
N ARG A 570 28.92 7.40 -12.70
CA ARG A 570 29.43 6.26 -13.46
C ARG A 570 29.21 6.42 -14.97
N ASN A 571 28.02 6.85 -15.38
CA ASN A 571 27.70 7.06 -16.80
C ASN A 571 28.55 8.20 -17.40
N LEU A 572 28.80 9.27 -16.64
CA LEU A 572 29.71 10.37 -17.02
C LEU A 572 31.15 9.90 -17.19
N ILE A 573 31.68 9.21 -16.19
CA ILE A 573 33.05 8.64 -16.22
C ILE A 573 33.21 7.73 -17.42
N ARG A 574 32.22 6.89 -17.72
CA ARG A 574 32.22 6.03 -18.89
C ARG A 574 32.28 6.82 -20.19
N ALA A 575 31.43 7.84 -20.34
CA ALA A 575 31.40 8.72 -21.51
C ALA A 575 32.76 9.41 -21.74
N LEU A 576 33.32 10.01 -20.68
CA LEU A 576 34.62 10.69 -20.72
C LEU A 576 35.77 9.72 -20.99
N GLY A 577 35.68 8.50 -20.46
CA GLY A 577 36.66 7.43 -20.66
C GLY A 577 36.72 6.95 -22.10
N HIS A 578 35.58 6.78 -22.77
CA HIS A 578 35.54 6.42 -24.19
C HIS A 578 36.15 7.49 -25.12
N GLU A 579 36.12 8.76 -24.71
CA GLU A 579 36.76 9.88 -25.44
C GLU A 579 38.23 10.10 -25.06
N GLY A 580 38.77 9.30 -24.12
CA GLY A 580 40.15 9.46 -23.63
C GLY A 580 40.38 10.70 -22.75
N MET A 581 39.32 11.33 -22.22
CA MET A 581 39.41 12.53 -21.37
C MET A 581 39.83 12.19 -19.93
N ILE A 582 41.00 11.59 -19.74
CA ILE A 582 41.44 11.00 -18.46
C ILE A 582 41.49 12.01 -17.31
N LYS A 583 41.88 13.27 -17.57
CA LYS A 583 41.88 14.32 -16.54
C LYS A 583 40.49 14.55 -15.94
N GLU A 584 39.46 14.57 -16.79
CA GLU A 584 38.08 14.72 -16.35
C GLU A 584 37.55 13.46 -15.66
N VAL A 585 37.91 12.27 -16.15
CA VAL A 585 37.59 10.99 -15.50
C VAL A 585 38.04 10.98 -14.04
N ILE A 586 39.28 11.38 -13.78
CA ILE A 586 39.83 11.45 -12.41
C ILE A 586 39.12 12.54 -11.59
N ARG A 587 38.77 13.68 -12.19
CA ARG A 587 38.02 14.73 -11.50
C ARG A 587 36.66 14.23 -11.01
N TYR A 588 35.90 13.52 -11.85
CA TYR A 588 34.60 12.97 -11.46
C TYR A 588 34.70 11.80 -10.50
N LEU A 589 35.77 11.00 -10.55
CA LEU A 589 36.01 9.97 -9.54
C LEU A 589 36.16 10.60 -8.15
N ARG A 590 36.99 11.65 -8.01
CA ARG A 590 37.15 12.37 -6.74
C ARG A 590 35.83 12.95 -6.25
N LEU A 591 35.03 13.51 -7.14
CA LEU A 591 33.69 14.01 -6.82
C LEU A 591 32.76 12.87 -6.32
N ALA A 592 32.86 11.67 -6.89
CA ALA A 592 32.12 10.51 -6.43
C ALA A 592 32.55 10.06 -5.03
N GLU A 593 33.87 10.03 -4.79
CA GLU A 593 34.45 9.70 -3.48
C GLU A 593 33.99 10.71 -2.40
N ASP A 594 34.05 12.00 -2.70
CA ASP A 594 33.59 13.07 -1.80
C ASP A 594 32.09 12.95 -1.45
N LEU A 595 31.24 12.67 -2.45
CA LEU A 595 29.80 12.46 -2.25
C LEU A 595 29.52 11.20 -1.41
N SER A 596 30.30 10.14 -1.63
CA SER A 596 30.19 8.90 -0.88
C SER A 596 30.53 9.11 0.60
N CYS A 597 31.60 9.87 0.88
CA CYS A 597 31.99 10.26 2.23
C CYS A 597 30.89 11.07 2.95
N ARG A 598 30.26 12.04 2.27
CA ARG A 598 29.19 12.85 2.87
C ARG A 598 27.94 12.05 3.21
N ASN A 599 27.64 11.00 2.45
CA ASN A 599 26.46 10.17 2.64
C ASN A 599 26.70 8.94 3.54
N ASN A 600 27.91 8.78 4.11
CA ASN A 600 28.32 7.58 4.85
C ASN A 600 28.12 6.27 4.06
N MET A 601 28.31 6.31 2.74
CA MET A 601 28.20 5.15 1.87
C MET A 601 29.57 4.81 1.29
N GLN A 602 29.80 3.53 0.94
CA GLN A 602 30.98 3.13 0.14
C GLN A 602 30.69 3.28 -1.35
N LEU A 603 31.66 3.79 -2.10
CA LEU A 603 31.57 3.89 -3.55
C LEU A 603 31.59 2.48 -4.16
N GLU A 604 30.66 2.22 -5.07
CA GLU A 604 30.45 0.87 -5.60
C GLU A 604 31.60 0.45 -6.55
N THR A 605 32.01 -0.83 -6.50
CA THR A 605 33.01 -1.43 -7.40
C THR A 605 32.81 -1.13 -8.90
N PRO A 606 31.58 -1.09 -9.45
CA PRO A 606 31.35 -0.73 -10.85
C PRO A 606 31.89 0.65 -11.26
N VAL A 607 31.94 1.63 -10.35
CA VAL A 607 32.49 2.96 -10.66
C VAL A 607 34.00 2.87 -10.89
N TYR A 608 34.72 2.23 -9.98
CA TYR A 608 36.15 2.00 -10.12
C TYR A 608 36.50 1.12 -11.32
N ASN A 609 35.72 0.07 -11.62
CA ASN A 609 35.92 -0.74 -12.82
C ASN A 609 35.79 0.10 -14.10
N THR A 610 34.85 1.06 -14.13
CA THR A 610 34.69 1.98 -15.26
C THR A 610 35.93 2.88 -15.42
N VAL A 611 36.49 3.38 -14.31
CA VAL A 611 37.73 4.18 -14.33
C VAL A 611 38.94 3.35 -14.75
N LEU A 612 39.10 2.13 -14.20
CA LEU A 612 40.18 1.21 -14.57
C LEU A 612 40.14 0.91 -16.06
N TYR A 613 38.96 0.60 -16.60
CA TYR A 613 38.80 0.37 -18.03
C TYR A 613 39.19 1.59 -18.86
N ALA A 614 38.77 2.80 -18.47
CA ALA A 614 39.14 4.04 -19.15
C ALA A 614 40.66 4.31 -19.12
N LEU A 615 41.32 4.08 -17.98
CA LEU A 615 42.77 4.23 -17.84
C LEU A 615 43.53 3.21 -18.69
N THR A 616 43.07 1.96 -18.71
CA THR A 616 43.64 0.90 -19.55
C THR A 616 43.46 1.21 -21.04
N ALA A 617 42.29 1.70 -21.46
CA ALA A 617 42.04 2.05 -22.86
C ALA A 617 42.91 3.25 -23.33
N ALA A 618 43.25 4.17 -22.43
CA ALA A 618 44.13 5.31 -22.73
C ALA A 618 45.62 5.02 -22.52
N GLU A 619 46.01 3.76 -22.35
CA GLU A 619 47.39 3.32 -22.11
C GLU A 619 48.06 3.86 -20.82
N GLU A 620 47.29 4.46 -19.92
CA GLU A 620 47.73 5.00 -18.62
C GLU A 620 47.93 3.90 -17.56
N SER A 621 48.74 2.90 -17.91
CA SER A 621 48.91 1.64 -17.18
C SER A 621 49.40 1.84 -15.74
N ARG A 622 50.24 2.86 -15.51
CA ARG A 622 50.73 3.20 -14.16
C ARG A 622 49.60 3.65 -13.25
N MET A 623 48.74 4.53 -13.74
CA MET A 623 47.58 5.02 -12.97
C MET A 623 46.57 3.90 -12.70
N ALA A 624 46.35 3.00 -13.67
CA ALA A 624 45.48 1.83 -13.49
C ALA A 624 46.00 0.89 -12.38
N LEU A 625 47.32 0.63 -12.35
CA LEU A 625 47.94 -0.21 -11.32
C LEU A 625 47.84 0.41 -9.92
N ASP A 626 48.06 1.72 -9.80
CA ASP A 626 47.96 2.41 -8.51
C ASP A 626 46.51 2.44 -8.01
N MET A 627 45.54 2.64 -8.91
CA MET A 627 44.11 2.53 -8.59
C MET A 627 43.74 1.13 -8.10
N PHE A 628 44.15 0.08 -8.82
CA PHE A 628 43.89 -1.31 -8.42
C PHE A 628 44.48 -1.64 -7.04
N LYS A 629 45.70 -1.17 -6.74
CA LYS A 629 46.31 -1.32 -5.41
C LYS A 629 45.50 -0.59 -4.34
N ASN A 630 45.03 0.62 -4.62
CA ASN A 630 44.20 1.39 -3.69
C ASN A 630 42.88 0.68 -3.40
N MET A 631 42.20 0.16 -4.44
CA MET A 631 40.97 -0.62 -4.26
C MET A 631 41.16 -1.80 -3.30
N ARG A 632 42.29 -2.51 -3.43
CA ARG A 632 42.65 -3.63 -2.54
C ARG A 632 42.96 -3.18 -1.12
N LYS A 633 43.71 -2.09 -0.95
CA LYS A 633 44.07 -1.54 0.38
C LYS A 633 42.83 -1.06 1.13
N CYS A 634 41.87 -0.47 0.44
CA CYS A 634 40.60 -0.01 1.01
C CYS A 634 39.61 -1.14 1.29
N GLY A 635 39.96 -2.41 1.00
CA GLY A 635 39.10 -3.56 1.24
C GLY A 635 37.86 -3.59 0.33
N LEU A 636 37.89 -2.92 -0.82
CA LEU A 636 36.78 -2.98 -1.78
C LEU A 636 36.65 -4.40 -2.33
N SER A 637 35.42 -4.88 -2.45
CA SER A 637 35.12 -6.18 -3.06
C SER A 637 35.47 -6.13 -4.55
N LEU A 638 36.64 -6.68 -4.89
CA LEU A 638 37.03 -6.93 -6.27
C LEU A 638 36.13 -8.01 -6.88
N ASN A 639 35.90 -7.95 -8.19
CA ASN A 639 35.18 -8.97 -8.93
C ASN A 639 36.00 -9.48 -10.13
N ASP A 640 35.46 -10.50 -10.80
CA ASP A 640 35.96 -11.08 -12.04
C ASP A 640 36.24 -10.02 -13.12
N VAL A 641 35.34 -9.03 -13.25
CA VAL A 641 35.50 -7.92 -14.19
C VAL A 641 36.75 -7.08 -13.87
N THR A 642 37.00 -6.76 -12.60
CA THR A 642 38.21 -6.01 -12.20
C THR A 642 39.48 -6.74 -12.62
N TYR A 643 39.55 -8.06 -12.37
CA TYR A 643 40.70 -8.88 -12.75
C TYR A 643 40.91 -8.93 -14.26
N ASN A 644 39.84 -9.10 -15.03
CA ASN A 644 39.93 -9.12 -16.49
C ASN A 644 40.42 -7.79 -17.06
N ILE A 645 39.98 -6.64 -16.52
CA ILE A 645 40.48 -5.32 -16.92
C ILE A 645 41.99 -5.20 -16.66
N MET A 646 42.46 -5.64 -15.49
CA MET A 646 43.88 -5.58 -15.16
C MET A 646 44.75 -6.55 -15.98
N ILE A 647 44.20 -7.71 -16.37
CA ILE A 647 44.86 -8.64 -17.29
C ILE A 647 44.96 -8.01 -18.68
N ASP A 648 43.90 -7.35 -19.17
CA ASP A 648 43.96 -6.60 -20.43
C ASP A 648 44.95 -5.43 -20.34
N CYS A 649 45.04 -4.75 -19.19
CA CYS A 649 46.06 -3.72 -18.96
C CYS A 649 47.50 -4.25 -19.12
N CYS A 650 47.74 -5.54 -18.88
CA CYS A 650 49.05 -6.14 -19.13
C CYS A 650 49.39 -6.23 -20.63
N SER A 651 48.42 -6.06 -21.53
CA SER A 651 48.68 -6.00 -22.98
C SER A 651 49.43 -4.72 -23.35
N ASN A 652 49.13 -3.63 -22.66
CA ASN A 652 49.79 -2.33 -22.86
C ASN A 652 51.20 -2.33 -22.26
N ILE A 653 51.37 -3.01 -21.12
CA ILE A 653 52.67 -3.18 -20.45
C ILE A 653 53.52 -4.26 -21.16
N GLN A 654 52.91 -5.06 -22.06
CA GLN A 654 53.52 -6.18 -22.78
C GLN A 654 54.17 -7.22 -21.85
N CYS A 655 53.63 -7.41 -20.63
CA CYS A 655 54.21 -8.28 -19.61
C CYS A 655 53.33 -9.51 -19.33
N PHE A 656 53.66 -10.64 -19.96
CA PHE A 656 52.95 -11.91 -19.76
C PHE A 656 53.08 -12.47 -18.33
N ARG A 657 54.22 -12.23 -17.66
CA ARG A 657 54.42 -12.65 -16.26
C ARG A 657 53.45 -11.95 -15.30
N SER A 658 53.21 -10.66 -15.50
CA SER A 658 52.23 -9.91 -14.69
C SER A 658 50.80 -10.38 -14.95
N ALA A 659 50.44 -10.66 -16.22
CA ALA A 659 49.13 -11.19 -16.58
C ALA A 659 48.84 -12.55 -15.91
N THR A 660 49.80 -13.48 -15.96
CA THR A 660 49.69 -14.80 -15.31
C THR A 660 49.66 -14.73 -13.77
N ALA A 661 50.37 -13.78 -13.17
CA ALA A 661 50.27 -13.51 -11.74
C ALA A 661 48.87 -13.00 -11.34
N LEU A 662 48.26 -12.12 -12.15
CA LEU A 662 46.89 -11.64 -11.93
C LEU A 662 45.85 -12.75 -12.04
N VAL A 663 46.02 -13.71 -12.97
CA VAL A 663 45.15 -14.90 -13.07
C VAL A 663 45.28 -15.79 -11.83
N SER A 664 46.51 -16.00 -11.36
CA SER A 664 46.75 -16.77 -10.14
C SER A 664 46.09 -16.12 -8.92
N LEU A 665 46.13 -14.79 -8.88
CA LEU A 665 45.45 -13.99 -7.86
C LEU A 665 43.92 -14.08 -7.97
N MET A 666 43.36 -14.00 -9.17
CA MET A 666 41.93 -14.16 -9.45
C MET A 666 41.41 -15.51 -8.91
N ILE A 667 42.13 -16.60 -9.18
CA ILE A 667 41.80 -17.95 -8.69
C ILE A 667 41.84 -18.02 -7.16
N ARG A 668 42.88 -17.43 -6.56
CA ARG A 668 43.04 -17.41 -5.10
C ARG A 668 41.92 -16.65 -4.39
N ASP A 669 41.45 -15.57 -5.01
CA ASP A 669 40.37 -14.75 -4.49
C ASP A 669 38.97 -15.35 -4.81
N GLY A 670 38.91 -16.54 -5.40
CA GLY A 670 37.68 -17.33 -5.58
C GLY A 670 37.00 -17.20 -6.95
N PHE A 671 37.63 -16.53 -7.91
CA PHE A 671 37.09 -16.30 -9.25
C PHE A 671 37.74 -17.23 -10.28
N PHE A 672 36.93 -17.82 -11.17
CA PHE A 672 37.41 -18.76 -12.18
C PHE A 672 37.65 -18.06 -13.53
N PRO A 673 38.82 -18.28 -14.17
CA PRO A 673 39.08 -17.79 -15.52
C PRO A 673 38.01 -18.26 -16.51
N HIS A 674 37.52 -17.35 -17.34
CA HIS A 674 36.52 -17.63 -18.36
C HIS A 674 36.96 -17.06 -19.72
N VAL A 675 36.09 -17.10 -20.73
CA VAL A 675 36.42 -16.74 -22.12
C VAL A 675 37.17 -15.41 -22.21
N MET A 676 36.67 -14.35 -21.57
CA MET A 676 37.31 -13.02 -21.57
C MET A 676 38.73 -13.04 -21.00
N THR A 677 38.95 -13.80 -19.92
CA THR A 677 40.27 -13.95 -19.28
C THR A 677 41.28 -14.58 -20.24
N TYR A 678 40.88 -15.66 -20.92
CA TYR A 678 41.75 -16.34 -21.89
C TYR A 678 41.99 -15.49 -23.14
N THR A 679 40.99 -14.77 -23.64
CA THR A 679 41.15 -13.82 -24.76
C THR A 679 42.16 -12.73 -24.43
N ALA A 680 42.09 -12.14 -23.22
CA ALA A 680 43.05 -11.14 -22.77
C ALA A 680 44.47 -11.73 -22.64
N LEU A 681 44.61 -12.94 -22.08
CA LEU A 681 45.91 -13.61 -21.97
C LEU A 681 46.55 -13.91 -23.34
N ILE A 682 45.76 -14.37 -24.30
CA ILE A 682 46.23 -14.63 -25.67
C ILE A 682 46.71 -13.32 -26.29
N LYS A 683 45.93 -12.23 -26.16
CA LYS A 683 46.32 -10.89 -26.63
C LYS A 683 47.67 -10.45 -26.03
N VAL A 684 47.85 -10.57 -24.71
CA VAL A 684 49.12 -10.25 -24.03
C VAL A 684 50.26 -11.11 -24.56
N HIS A 685 50.03 -12.42 -24.72
CA HIS A 685 51.07 -13.35 -25.18
C HIS A 685 51.54 -13.00 -26.59
N CYS A 686 50.62 -12.78 -27.53
CA CYS A 686 50.94 -12.40 -28.90
C CYS A 686 51.76 -11.10 -28.96
N LEU A 687 51.39 -10.09 -28.17
CA LEU A 687 52.12 -8.82 -28.13
C LEU A 687 53.50 -8.94 -27.45
N SER A 688 53.63 -9.80 -26.44
CA SER A 688 54.89 -10.02 -25.73
C SER A 688 55.93 -10.84 -26.50
N VAL A 689 55.50 -11.56 -27.55
CA VAL A 689 56.37 -12.39 -28.41
C VAL A 689 56.81 -11.62 -29.67
N ALA A 690 56.17 -10.50 -29.99
CA ALA A 690 56.49 -9.65 -31.13
C ALA A 690 57.63 -8.64 -30.88
N VAL A 691 58.17 -8.61 -29.66
CA VAL A 691 59.34 -7.82 -29.21
C VAL A 691 60.46 -8.78 -28.88
#